data_AF-A0A9C8GP81-F1
#
_entry.id   AF-A0A9C8GP81-F1
#
_cell.length_a   1.000
_cell.length_b   1.000
_cell.length_c   1.000
_cell.angle_alpha   90.00
_cell.angle_beta   90.00
_cell.angle_gamma   90.00
#
_symmetry.space_group_name_H-M   'P 1'
#
loop_
_entity.id
_entity.type
_entity.pdbx_description
1 polymer ?
#
loop_
_entity_poly.entity_id
_entity_poly.type
_entity_poly.pdbx_seq_one_letter_code
_entity_poly.pdbx_strand_id
1 'polypeptide(L)'
;MKKALALTTLSILIILLAGWSLCLAQGRRPDVDILGKVETTPPDAHADVSVVDPNTGRAIEDLSEANFAVQVSGQDVRASVSSETSGVAVVMIIDRGGIARAGDPRAGQAVELANALLDMLDLDGSPSADMAALIGIRGREEGGLTPLAPFTDYDPNALRNEFDKIRTEVVNEVTPLYDGIDQAIAWIAENDDADSEEKLAHRRPIIVIFSDGIDNQFSSESHETIIINKCLQHGIMLYAVRMEAPGRSTDADNMEALAVQTHGRYMTHSEETRAEVLNLFENIVTQRQTYRVTFPLYRPQGDYQVRIQVVDTPIGNGSDEATVSSPLQIPKITLATPGDDVRYTVPYSKTTRGFLPTFAHLSVQVTSNDGAERLPSQVRYFANGVLIGASDTPPDFPFEWNLSRVVTPSTEIQRQAFTLLAEADDPYLDGKMTSQPVSIQATWEERVVPVQQTLVEEGRQNWWLLLMLAALLMGLLLLFAILIKTRGELARKVAVGATGALSGVTKRLGGASQQAPGKLVILQGANVGQELRLSANVTKVGRDPQFSDFALYDEYTSNPHFSIQLEQTQFYITDEGSTNGTRVNGMPIPPHQRVLLQPDAMIEVGQTRLQLKRLGGATRRLGSQAPSEASPQPTPSSMSAPTQRVGSQAFFQASSQGDSRDRSQDGSQDGSQDKRVPPSQTIQGPPGRSKREN
;
A
#
# COMPACT_ATOMS: atom_id res chain seq x y z
N MET A 1 -4.02 66.26 40.86
CA MET A 1 -3.92 64.78 40.75
C MET A 1 -5.06 64.01 41.42
N LYS A 2 -5.74 64.51 42.47
CA LYS A 2 -6.85 63.76 43.12
C LYS A 2 -8.21 63.73 42.39
N LYS A 3 -8.48 64.66 41.45
CA LYS A 3 -9.74 64.67 40.67
C LYS A 3 -9.74 63.73 39.44
N ALA A 4 -8.57 63.42 38.89
CA ALA A 4 -8.45 62.50 37.75
C ALA A 4 -8.56 61.02 38.15
N LEU A 5 -8.19 60.69 39.39
CA LEU A 5 -8.28 59.33 39.93
C LEU A 5 -9.71 58.97 40.39
N ALA A 6 -10.52 59.97 40.76
CA ALA A 6 -11.92 59.78 41.14
C ALA A 6 -12.85 59.57 39.93
N LEU A 7 -12.55 60.19 38.78
CA LEU A 7 -13.34 59.97 37.56
C LEU A 7 -13.06 58.60 36.92
N THR A 8 -11.83 58.11 36.99
CA THR A 8 -11.46 56.78 36.45
C THR A 8 -12.00 55.64 37.30
N THR A 9 -12.05 55.81 38.63
CA THR A 9 -12.67 54.81 39.52
C THR A 9 -14.20 54.80 39.44
N LEU A 10 -14.84 55.96 39.21
CA LEU A 10 -16.30 56.03 38.99
C LEU A 10 -16.71 55.44 37.63
N SER A 11 -15.93 55.63 36.57
CA SER A 11 -16.19 55.02 35.26
C SER A 11 -15.97 53.49 35.26
N ILE A 12 -14.99 52.99 36.02
CA ILE A 12 -14.77 51.54 36.17
C ILE A 12 -15.89 50.91 37.00
N LEU A 13 -16.42 51.61 38.01
CA LEU A 13 -17.56 51.13 38.81
C LEU A 13 -18.89 51.15 38.02
N ILE A 14 -19.09 52.12 37.12
CA ILE A 14 -20.27 52.15 36.23
C ILE A 14 -20.15 51.10 35.12
N ILE A 15 -18.96 50.75 34.64
CA ILE A 15 -18.76 49.64 33.69
C ILE A 15 -18.90 48.28 34.39
N LEU A 16 -18.51 48.15 35.66
CA LEU A 16 -18.75 46.95 36.48
C LEU A 16 -20.23 46.79 36.92
N LEU A 17 -20.96 47.88 37.12
CA LEU A 17 -22.41 47.85 37.44
C LEU A 17 -23.31 47.79 36.18
N ALA A 18 -22.85 48.30 35.03
CA ALA A 18 -23.53 48.15 33.75
C ALA A 18 -23.34 46.75 33.13
N GLY A 19 -22.27 46.03 33.49
CA GLY A 19 -22.10 44.62 33.17
C GLY A 19 -23.03 43.67 33.92
N TRP A 20 -23.77 44.16 34.92
CA TRP A 20 -24.66 43.36 35.79
C TRP A 20 -26.12 43.82 35.73
N SER A 21 -26.47 44.73 34.82
CA SER A 21 -27.82 45.30 34.71
C SER A 21 -28.51 45.08 33.36
N LEU A 22 -27.92 44.25 32.46
CA LEU A 22 -28.61 43.62 31.33
C LEU A 22 -28.68 42.10 31.55
N CYS A 23 -29.22 41.69 32.69
CA CYS A 23 -29.65 40.30 32.91
C CYS A 23 -31.10 40.29 33.37
N LEU A 24 -31.94 40.99 32.62
CA LEU A 24 -33.40 40.90 32.72
C LEU A 24 -33.87 40.45 31.33
N ALA A 25 -34.30 39.19 31.27
CA ALA A 25 -34.68 38.39 30.10
C ALA A 25 -33.52 37.84 29.23
N GLN A 26 -32.59 37.06 29.80
CA GLN A 26 -31.91 36.04 28.98
C GLN A 26 -32.88 34.88 28.79
N GLY A 27 -33.54 34.84 27.64
CA GLY A 27 -34.25 33.64 27.20
C GLY A 27 -33.31 32.45 27.21
N ARG A 28 -33.85 31.25 27.46
CA ARG A 28 -33.07 30.01 27.33
C ARG A 28 -32.52 29.88 25.91
N ARG A 29 -31.27 29.44 25.80
CA ARG A 29 -30.61 29.16 24.51
C ARG A 29 -31.25 27.93 23.85
N PRO A 30 -31.07 27.74 22.53
CA PRO A 30 -31.45 26.50 21.89
C PRO A 30 -30.75 25.32 22.55
N ASP A 31 -31.52 24.26 22.78
CA ASP A 31 -30.97 22.96 23.13
C ASP A 31 -30.54 22.28 21.84
N VAL A 32 -29.24 22.04 21.72
CA VAL A 32 -28.61 21.40 20.55
C VAL A 32 -28.12 20.06 21.03
N ASP A 33 -28.47 19.01 20.32
CA ASP A 33 -28.17 17.63 20.68
C ASP A 33 -27.68 16.88 19.45
N ILE A 34 -26.47 16.32 19.51
CA ILE A 34 -25.93 15.43 18.47
C ILE A 34 -26.46 14.04 18.76
N LEU A 35 -27.39 13.60 17.92
CA LEU A 35 -28.04 12.30 18.05
C LEU A 35 -27.04 11.20 17.65
N GLY A 36 -26.83 10.25 18.55
CA GLY A 36 -26.04 9.06 18.31
C GLY A 36 -24.54 9.35 18.19
N LYS A 37 -23.86 8.59 17.34
CA LYS A 37 -22.43 8.76 17.08
C LYS A 37 -22.24 9.51 15.78
N VAL A 38 -21.19 10.33 15.71
CA VAL A 38 -20.78 10.94 14.44
C VAL A 38 -20.23 9.84 13.53
N GLU A 39 -20.93 9.56 12.44
CA GLU A 39 -20.58 8.51 11.50
C GLU A 39 -19.60 9.02 10.45
N THR A 40 -18.65 8.16 10.05
CA THR A 40 -17.62 8.51 9.07
C THR A 40 -17.80 7.71 7.79
N THR A 41 -17.97 8.44 6.68
CA THR A 41 -18.01 7.92 5.31
C THR A 41 -16.88 8.59 4.54
N PRO A 42 -15.65 8.04 4.58
CA PRO A 42 -14.45 8.73 4.16
C PRO A 42 -14.56 9.32 2.74
N PRO A 43 -14.14 10.58 2.54
CA PRO A 43 -13.41 11.43 3.49
C PRO A 43 -14.28 12.24 4.46
N ASP A 44 -15.60 12.14 4.35
CA ASP A 44 -16.52 12.98 5.10
C ASP A 44 -17.00 12.28 6.37
N ALA A 45 -17.49 13.08 7.31
CA ALA A 45 -18.24 12.61 8.46
C ALA A 45 -19.58 13.33 8.51
N HIS A 46 -20.56 12.71 9.13
CA HIS A 46 -21.88 13.30 9.31
C HIS A 46 -22.40 13.08 10.73
N ALA A 47 -23.15 14.07 11.20
CA ALA A 47 -23.83 14.06 12.49
C ALA A 47 -25.28 14.46 12.28
N ASP A 48 -26.19 13.76 12.94
CA ASP A 48 -27.60 14.11 12.97
C ASP A 48 -27.86 14.99 14.21
N VAL A 49 -28.37 16.19 14.00
CA VAL A 49 -28.45 17.24 15.02
C VAL A 49 -29.90 17.66 15.25
N SER A 50 -30.38 17.54 16.48
CA SER A 50 -31.68 18.09 16.89
C SER A 50 -31.48 19.48 17.48
N VAL A 51 -32.39 20.41 17.16
CA VAL A 51 -32.36 21.78 17.67
C VAL A 51 -33.74 22.16 18.18
N VAL A 52 -33.86 22.38 19.49
CA VAL A 52 -35.15 22.62 20.15
C VAL A 52 -35.13 23.92 20.94
N ASP A 53 -36.24 24.64 20.90
CA ASP A 53 -36.48 25.78 21.77
C ASP A 53 -37.03 25.28 23.12
N PRO A 54 -36.24 25.31 24.20
CA PRO A 54 -36.70 24.83 25.51
C PRO A 54 -37.78 25.71 26.14
N ASN A 55 -38.07 26.91 25.60
CA ASN A 55 -39.16 27.75 26.09
C ASN A 55 -40.53 27.23 25.61
N THR A 56 -40.58 26.61 24.43
CA THR A 56 -41.82 26.09 23.81
C THR A 56 -41.87 24.56 23.77
N GLY A 57 -40.71 23.90 23.80
CA GLY A 57 -40.58 22.47 23.52
C GLY A 57 -40.73 22.13 22.04
N ARG A 58 -40.63 23.10 21.13
CA ARG A 58 -40.76 22.89 19.69
C ARG A 58 -39.38 22.84 19.02
N ALA A 59 -39.25 22.05 17.96
CA ALA A 59 -38.07 22.14 17.08
C ALA A 59 -37.94 23.53 16.47
N ILE A 60 -36.69 24.00 16.34
CA ILE A 60 -36.37 25.19 15.57
C ILE A 60 -36.23 24.76 14.12
N GLU A 61 -37.22 25.12 13.31
CA GLU A 61 -37.30 24.80 11.89
C GLU A 61 -36.58 25.85 11.03
N ASP A 62 -36.51 25.59 9.71
CA ASP A 62 -35.98 26.51 8.69
C ASP A 62 -34.51 26.96 8.86
N LEU A 63 -33.71 26.20 9.62
CA LEU A 63 -32.26 26.43 9.70
C LEU A 63 -31.56 26.01 8.41
N SER A 64 -30.61 26.84 7.98
CA SER A 64 -29.80 26.65 6.77
C SER A 64 -28.34 26.38 7.11
N GLU A 65 -27.50 26.05 6.13
CA GLU A 65 -26.05 25.86 6.32
C GLU A 65 -25.37 27.06 7.03
N ALA A 66 -25.87 28.28 6.82
CA ALA A 66 -25.33 29.48 7.46
C ALA A 66 -25.52 29.50 8.99
N ASN A 67 -26.48 28.72 9.49
CA ASN A 67 -26.75 28.59 10.92
C ASN A 67 -25.82 27.58 11.61
N PHE A 68 -25.05 26.77 10.88
CA PHE A 68 -24.20 25.73 11.46
C PHE A 68 -22.72 26.06 11.29
N ALA A 69 -22.00 26.09 12.42
CA ALA A 69 -20.55 26.18 12.44
C ALA A 69 -19.97 24.91 13.06
N VAL A 70 -19.12 24.20 12.30
CA VAL A 70 -18.52 22.93 12.73
C VAL A 70 -17.03 23.14 12.99
N GLN A 71 -16.56 22.63 14.12
CA GLN A 71 -15.15 22.64 14.49
C GLN A 71 -14.65 21.22 14.74
N VAL A 72 -13.57 20.83 14.07
CA VAL A 72 -12.89 19.55 14.31
C VAL A 72 -11.54 19.84 14.96
N SER A 73 -11.41 19.43 16.22
CA SER A 73 -10.24 19.72 17.07
C SER A 73 -9.93 21.22 17.17
N GLY A 74 -10.99 22.02 17.28
CA GLY A 74 -10.91 23.48 17.39
C GLY A 74 -10.61 24.23 16.09
N GLN A 75 -10.58 23.54 14.94
CA GLN A 75 -10.46 24.17 13.63
C GLN A 75 -11.80 24.18 12.90
N ASP A 76 -12.20 25.34 12.40
CA ASP A 76 -13.42 25.50 11.62
C ASP A 76 -13.32 24.69 10.31
N VAL A 77 -14.36 23.90 10.03
CA VAL A 77 -14.56 23.18 8.77
C VAL A 77 -15.89 23.58 8.16
N ARG A 78 -15.90 23.68 6.82
CA ARG A 78 -17.12 23.97 6.09
C ARG A 78 -18.01 22.73 6.07
N ALA A 79 -19.22 22.87 6.56
CA ALA A 79 -20.24 21.82 6.52
C ALA A 79 -21.31 22.13 5.47
N SER A 80 -21.98 21.07 5.01
CA SER A 80 -23.26 21.13 4.32
C SER A 80 -24.35 20.56 5.23
N VAL A 81 -25.57 21.07 5.11
CA VAL A 81 -26.67 20.72 6.01
C VAL A 81 -27.91 20.34 5.20
N SER A 82 -28.47 19.17 5.46
CA SER A 82 -29.80 18.77 4.97
C SER A 82 -30.78 18.62 6.14
N SER A 83 -32.05 18.89 5.86
CA SER A 83 -33.15 18.59 6.78
C SER A 83 -33.55 17.13 6.62
N GLU A 84 -33.62 16.41 7.73
CA GLU A 84 -34.05 15.02 7.82
C GLU A 84 -35.17 14.89 8.87
N THR A 85 -35.78 13.71 8.92
CA THR A 85 -36.73 13.36 9.98
C THR A 85 -36.24 12.11 10.68
N SER A 86 -35.97 12.22 11.96
CA SER A 86 -35.67 11.09 12.84
C SER A 86 -36.71 11.07 13.95
N GLY A 87 -37.26 9.90 14.29
CA GLY A 87 -38.32 9.80 15.28
C GLY A 87 -37.91 10.33 16.66
N VAL A 88 -38.88 10.45 17.57
CA VAL A 88 -38.63 10.71 19.00
C VAL A 88 -38.75 9.42 19.80
N ALA A 89 -38.03 9.31 20.92
CA ALA A 89 -38.14 8.20 21.85
C ALA A 89 -38.80 8.67 23.15
N VAL A 90 -40.08 8.33 23.32
CA VAL A 90 -40.93 8.85 24.40
C VAL A 90 -41.20 7.78 25.46
N VAL A 91 -40.83 8.05 26.71
CA VAL A 91 -41.26 7.27 27.87
C VAL A 91 -42.38 8.00 28.59
N MET A 92 -43.57 7.41 28.61
CA MET A 92 -44.70 7.92 29.37
C MET A 92 -44.69 7.33 30.78
N ILE A 93 -44.66 8.18 31.79
CA ILE A 93 -44.72 7.79 33.20
C ILE A 93 -46.09 8.22 33.75
N ILE A 94 -46.90 7.26 34.17
CA ILE A 94 -48.20 7.53 34.80
C ILE A 94 -48.11 7.16 36.28
N ASP A 95 -48.02 8.20 37.11
CA ASP A 95 -48.06 8.06 38.56
C ASP A 95 -49.50 8.01 39.04
N ARG A 96 -49.87 6.91 39.70
CA ARG A 96 -51.22 6.70 40.22
C ARG A 96 -51.37 7.14 41.68
N GLY A 97 -50.27 7.49 42.35
CA GLY A 97 -50.27 8.04 43.69
C GLY A 97 -51.16 9.27 43.73
N GLY A 98 -52.05 9.33 44.72
CA GLY A 98 -52.96 10.46 44.88
C GLY A 98 -54.10 10.57 43.84
N ILE A 99 -53.93 10.10 42.60
CA ILE A 99 -54.87 10.30 41.47
C ILE A 99 -55.76 9.10 41.12
N ALA A 100 -55.41 7.88 41.55
CA ALA A 100 -56.18 6.66 41.26
C ALA A 100 -57.03 6.19 42.45
N ARG A 101 -57.63 7.13 43.19
CA ARG A 101 -58.57 6.80 44.28
C ARG A 101 -59.93 6.44 43.72
N ALA A 102 -60.70 5.63 44.45
CA ALA A 102 -62.05 5.26 44.02
C ALA A 102 -62.93 6.51 43.78
N GLY A 103 -63.40 6.68 42.53
CA GLY A 103 -64.21 7.82 42.10
C GLY A 103 -63.44 9.08 41.69
N ASP A 104 -62.11 9.06 41.70
CA ASP A 104 -61.27 10.14 41.18
C ASP A 104 -61.10 10.00 39.65
N PRO A 105 -61.48 11.00 38.83
CA PRO A 105 -61.36 10.92 37.38
C PRO A 105 -59.92 11.09 36.86
N ARG A 106 -58.98 11.58 37.69
CA ARG A 106 -57.66 12.03 37.25
C ARG A 106 -56.79 10.92 36.66
N ALA A 107 -56.82 9.70 37.21
CA ALA A 107 -56.13 8.56 36.60
C ALA A 107 -56.65 8.26 35.18
N GLY A 108 -57.96 8.36 34.98
CA GLY A 108 -58.58 8.23 33.66
C GLY A 108 -58.16 9.35 32.70
N GLN A 109 -58.13 10.59 33.18
CA GLN A 109 -57.67 11.76 32.41
C GLN A 109 -56.18 11.65 32.03
N ALA A 110 -55.31 11.19 32.93
CA ALA A 110 -53.89 10.96 32.65
C ALA A 110 -53.72 9.92 31.52
N VAL A 111 -54.49 8.83 31.56
CA VAL A 111 -54.52 7.82 30.50
C VAL A 111 -55.06 8.40 29.18
N GLU A 112 -56.08 9.26 29.21
CA GLU A 112 -56.56 9.93 27.99
C GLU A 112 -55.49 10.82 27.36
N LEU A 113 -54.73 11.56 28.16
CA LEU A 113 -53.62 12.39 27.68
C LEU A 113 -52.47 11.55 27.13
N ALA A 114 -52.08 10.49 27.83
CA ALA A 114 -51.06 9.56 27.37
C ALA A 114 -51.47 8.87 26.05
N ASN A 115 -52.74 8.49 25.92
CA ASN A 115 -53.24 7.95 24.65
C ASN A 115 -53.28 9.02 23.55
N ALA A 116 -53.63 10.27 23.86
CA ALA A 116 -53.58 11.36 22.89
C ALA A 116 -52.15 11.62 22.38
N LEU A 117 -51.15 11.57 23.27
CA LEU A 117 -49.75 11.64 22.87
C LEU A 117 -49.37 10.45 21.99
N LEU A 118 -49.72 9.22 22.40
CA LEU A 118 -49.47 8.01 21.61
C LEU A 118 -50.11 8.07 20.21
N ASP A 119 -51.30 8.65 20.09
CA ASP A 119 -51.99 8.82 18.80
C ASP A 119 -51.29 9.83 17.87
N MET A 120 -50.47 10.73 18.42
CA MET A 120 -49.65 11.66 17.63
C MET A 120 -48.31 11.05 17.20
N LEU A 121 -47.86 9.97 17.86
CA LEU A 121 -46.63 9.25 17.53
C LEU A 121 -46.81 8.33 16.32
N ASP A 122 -45.77 8.22 15.49
CA ASP A 122 -45.75 7.33 14.31
C ASP A 122 -44.95 6.06 14.62
N LEU A 123 -45.66 4.98 14.96
CA LEU A 123 -45.08 3.69 15.33
C LEU A 123 -45.29 2.67 14.20
N ASP A 124 -44.68 2.92 13.04
CA ASP A 124 -44.79 2.08 11.82
C ASP A 124 -43.64 1.09 11.63
N GLY A 125 -42.63 1.11 12.52
CA GLY A 125 -41.43 0.28 12.48
C GLY A 125 -40.38 0.71 11.45
N SER A 126 -40.54 1.88 10.81
CA SER A 126 -39.54 2.44 9.91
C SER A 126 -38.30 2.97 10.67
N PRO A 127 -37.16 3.18 10.00
CA PRO A 127 -35.97 3.77 10.64
C PRO A 127 -36.23 5.14 11.26
N SER A 128 -37.18 5.91 10.71
CA SER A 128 -37.61 7.22 11.20
C SER A 128 -38.83 7.18 12.12
N ALA A 129 -39.39 5.99 12.41
CA ALA A 129 -40.53 5.83 13.32
C ALA A 129 -40.21 6.39 14.70
N ASP A 130 -41.20 6.83 15.45
CA ASP A 130 -41.03 7.10 16.87
C ASP A 130 -40.88 5.79 17.66
N MET A 131 -40.49 5.94 18.92
CA MET A 131 -40.51 4.87 19.91
C MET A 131 -41.33 5.33 21.11
N ALA A 132 -42.16 4.44 21.65
CA ALA A 132 -42.95 4.72 22.84
C ALA A 132 -42.79 3.62 23.88
N ALA A 133 -42.69 4.00 25.15
CA ALA A 133 -42.70 3.11 26.30
C ALA A 133 -43.65 3.64 27.39
N LEU A 134 -44.08 2.77 28.30
CA LEU A 134 -44.96 3.11 29.41
C LEU A 134 -44.44 2.55 30.74
N ILE A 135 -44.40 3.41 31.75
CA ILE A 135 -44.13 3.05 33.14
C ILE A 135 -45.31 3.53 33.99
N GLY A 136 -46.09 2.57 34.51
CA GLY A 136 -47.06 2.85 35.56
C GLY A 136 -46.40 2.75 36.93
N ILE A 137 -46.76 3.65 37.85
CA ILE A 137 -46.23 3.64 39.22
C ILE A 137 -47.34 3.31 40.20
N ARG A 138 -47.04 2.44 41.16
CA ARG A 138 -47.80 2.16 42.39
C ARG A 138 -46.83 2.07 43.57
N GLY A 139 -47.34 1.86 44.78
CA GLY A 139 -46.50 1.74 45.97
C GLY A 139 -45.64 0.48 45.95
N ARG A 140 -44.48 0.60 46.60
CA ARG A 140 -43.38 -0.38 46.51
C ARG A 140 -43.76 -1.76 47.02
N GLU A 141 -44.63 -1.85 48.02
CA GLU A 141 -45.07 -3.13 48.60
C GLU A 141 -46.16 -3.83 47.78
N GLU A 142 -46.83 -3.14 46.87
CA GLU A 142 -47.91 -3.72 46.07
C GLU A 142 -47.55 -3.92 44.58
N GLY A 143 -46.31 -3.64 44.18
CA GLY A 143 -45.83 -3.93 42.83
C GLY A 143 -44.92 -2.85 42.22
N GLY A 144 -44.72 -1.73 42.91
CA GLY A 144 -43.77 -0.68 42.53
C GLY A 144 -44.01 -0.13 41.12
N LEU A 145 -43.13 -0.44 40.18
CA LEU A 145 -43.27 -0.04 38.78
C LEU A 145 -44.05 -1.10 38.03
N THR A 146 -45.35 -0.87 37.81
CA THR A 146 -46.25 -1.77 37.09
C THR A 146 -47.42 -0.95 36.53
N PRO A 147 -47.86 -1.15 35.28
CA PRO A 147 -47.23 -1.98 34.28
C PRO A 147 -45.92 -1.38 33.76
N LEU A 148 -45.03 -2.24 33.29
CA LEU A 148 -43.85 -1.87 32.52
C LEU A 148 -44.07 -2.34 31.09
N ALA A 149 -44.30 -1.42 30.18
CA ALA A 149 -44.26 -1.69 28.74
C ALA A 149 -42.96 -1.07 28.20
N PRO A 150 -41.98 -1.90 27.77
CA PRO A 150 -40.74 -1.39 27.20
C PRO A 150 -41.00 -0.70 25.85
N PHE A 151 -39.95 -0.11 25.27
CA PHE A 151 -40.05 0.57 23.99
C PHE A 151 -40.61 -0.32 22.87
N THR A 152 -41.48 0.27 22.06
CA THR A 152 -41.90 -0.26 20.77
C THR A 152 -41.96 0.86 19.74
N ASP A 153 -41.55 0.53 18.52
CA ASP A 153 -41.64 1.33 17.30
C ASP A 153 -42.73 0.83 16.34
N TYR A 154 -43.45 -0.26 16.65
CA TYR A 154 -44.41 -0.90 15.73
C TYR A 154 -45.74 -1.36 16.34
N ASP A 155 -45.86 -1.49 17.67
CA ASP A 155 -47.06 -2.02 18.33
C ASP A 155 -47.66 -1.04 19.35
N PRO A 156 -48.34 0.02 18.89
CA PRO A 156 -49.06 0.94 19.79
C PRO A 156 -50.14 0.23 20.63
N ASN A 157 -50.68 -0.91 20.16
CA ASN A 157 -51.75 -1.60 20.87
C ASN A 157 -51.23 -2.29 22.14
N ALA A 158 -49.97 -2.71 22.17
CA ALA A 158 -49.33 -3.21 23.39
C ALA A 158 -49.43 -2.18 24.53
N LEU A 159 -49.15 -0.90 24.25
CA LEU A 159 -49.24 0.17 25.25
C LEU A 159 -50.70 0.48 25.62
N ARG A 160 -51.62 0.50 24.64
CA ARG A 160 -53.05 0.72 24.89
C ARG A 160 -53.67 -0.34 25.80
N ASN A 161 -53.24 -1.59 25.68
CA ASN A 161 -53.69 -2.66 26.57
C ASN A 161 -53.29 -2.42 28.03
N GLU A 162 -52.15 -1.78 28.27
CA GLU A 162 -51.68 -1.42 29.62
C GLU A 162 -52.41 -0.18 30.18
N PHE A 163 -52.77 0.79 29.31
CA PHE A 163 -53.60 1.94 29.68
C PHE A 163 -54.94 1.54 30.31
N ASP A 164 -55.60 0.50 29.79
CA ASP A 164 -56.87 0.02 30.34
C ASP A 164 -56.72 -0.55 31.76
N LYS A 165 -55.57 -1.15 32.08
CA LYS A 165 -55.27 -1.63 33.44
C LYS A 165 -55.08 -0.45 34.39
N ILE A 166 -54.31 0.56 33.99
CA ILE A 166 -54.05 1.77 34.78
C ILE A 166 -55.37 2.51 35.09
N ARG A 167 -56.29 2.58 34.13
CA ARG A 167 -57.58 3.28 34.29
C ARG A 167 -58.49 2.63 35.33
N THR A 168 -58.42 1.30 35.47
CA THR A 168 -59.38 0.53 36.29
C THR A 168 -58.86 0.17 37.67
N GLU A 169 -57.53 0.18 37.87
CA GLU A 169 -56.89 -0.15 39.13
C GLU A 169 -56.92 1.03 40.12
N VAL A 170 -57.41 0.77 41.34
CA VAL A 170 -57.43 1.75 42.42
C VAL A 170 -56.14 1.66 43.23
N VAL A 171 -55.44 2.78 43.41
CA VAL A 171 -54.19 2.88 44.17
C VAL A 171 -54.36 3.89 45.30
N ASN A 172 -54.23 3.43 46.55
CA ASN A 172 -54.40 4.27 47.76
C ASN A 172 -53.09 4.50 48.53
N GLU A 173 -51.98 4.03 47.98
CA GLU A 173 -50.65 4.05 48.57
C GLU A 173 -49.81 5.22 48.03
N VAL A 174 -48.69 5.48 48.72
CA VAL A 174 -47.69 6.51 48.35
C VAL A 174 -46.77 5.93 47.28
N THR A 175 -46.45 6.69 46.25
CA THR A 175 -45.75 6.18 45.06
C THR A 175 -44.31 6.68 44.97
N PRO A 176 -43.37 5.83 44.51
CA PRO A 176 -41.97 6.21 44.34
C PRO A 176 -41.75 6.83 42.94
N LEU A 177 -42.12 8.10 42.73
CA LEU A 177 -41.99 8.75 41.43
C LEU A 177 -40.55 8.73 40.87
N TYR A 178 -39.55 8.94 41.72
CA TYR A 178 -38.14 8.93 41.32
C TYR A 178 -37.66 7.55 40.84
N ASP A 179 -38.18 6.45 41.39
CA ASP A 179 -37.86 5.10 40.90
C ASP A 179 -38.34 4.93 39.45
N GLY A 180 -39.50 5.50 39.10
CA GLY A 180 -40.03 5.49 37.74
C GLY A 180 -39.19 6.30 36.76
N ILE A 181 -38.69 7.46 37.19
CA ILE A 181 -37.79 8.30 36.37
C ILE A 181 -36.43 7.61 36.18
N ASP A 182 -35.84 7.05 37.25
CA ASP A 182 -34.60 6.29 37.14
C ASP A 182 -34.75 5.10 36.18
N GLN A 183 -35.89 4.41 36.20
CA GLN A 183 -36.17 3.32 35.26
C GLN A 183 -36.30 3.80 33.81
N ALA A 184 -36.93 4.96 33.58
CA ALA A 184 -37.02 5.57 32.25
C ALA A 184 -35.63 5.95 31.72
N ILE A 185 -34.80 6.56 32.57
CA ILE A 185 -33.41 6.88 32.23
C ILE A 185 -32.64 5.60 31.92
N ALA A 186 -32.80 4.54 32.72
CA ALA A 186 -32.14 3.26 32.47
C ALA A 186 -32.56 2.65 31.12
N TRP A 187 -33.82 2.74 30.72
CA TRP A 187 -34.28 2.27 29.39
C TRP A 187 -33.69 3.06 28.23
N ILE A 188 -33.36 4.34 28.45
CA ILE A 188 -32.76 5.22 27.42
C ILE A 188 -31.24 5.04 27.37
N ALA A 189 -30.57 5.01 28.53
CA ALA A 189 -29.12 5.17 28.66
C ALA A 189 -28.36 3.86 28.96
N GLU A 190 -29.02 2.88 29.56
CA GLU A 190 -28.42 1.63 30.06
C GLU A 190 -29.08 0.40 29.44
N ASN A 191 -29.55 0.51 28.19
CA ASN A 191 -30.25 -0.56 27.51
C ASN A 191 -29.26 -1.65 27.06
N ASP A 192 -29.40 -2.87 27.62
CA ASP A 192 -28.56 -4.02 27.26
C ASP A 192 -28.91 -4.63 25.89
N ASP A 193 -30.04 -4.25 25.28
CA ASP A 193 -30.46 -4.72 23.97
C ASP A 193 -29.88 -3.86 22.84
N ALA A 194 -28.94 -4.44 22.08
CA ALA A 194 -28.21 -3.73 21.04
C ALA A 194 -29.09 -3.17 19.91
N ASP A 195 -30.19 -3.86 19.55
CA ASP A 195 -31.12 -3.37 18.50
C ASP A 195 -31.87 -2.13 18.98
N SER A 196 -32.37 -2.18 20.21
CA SER A 196 -33.04 -1.04 20.84
C SER A 196 -32.08 0.12 21.10
N GLU A 197 -30.82 -0.14 21.53
CA GLU A 197 -29.78 0.88 21.73
C GLU A 197 -29.49 1.63 20.42
N GLU A 198 -29.31 0.90 19.31
CA GLU A 198 -29.07 1.49 17.99
C GLU A 198 -30.25 2.35 17.52
N LYS A 199 -31.49 1.87 17.72
CA LYS A 199 -32.68 2.65 17.39
C LYS A 199 -32.83 3.89 18.26
N LEU A 200 -32.57 3.80 19.55
CA LEU A 200 -32.67 4.93 20.48
C LEU A 200 -31.61 6.00 20.20
N ALA A 201 -30.39 5.60 19.80
CA ALA A 201 -29.30 6.53 19.52
C ALA A 201 -29.65 7.59 18.47
N HIS A 202 -30.51 7.26 17.50
CA HIS A 202 -30.89 8.19 16.44
C HIS A 202 -32.08 9.08 16.78
N ARG A 203 -32.68 8.95 17.97
CA ARG A 203 -33.94 9.59 18.34
C ARG A 203 -33.75 10.49 19.53
N ARG A 204 -34.47 11.62 19.57
CA ARG A 204 -34.48 12.49 20.74
C ARG A 204 -35.12 11.76 21.93
N PRO A 205 -34.44 11.59 23.08
CA PRO A 205 -35.03 10.95 24.24
C PRO A 205 -35.89 11.93 25.04
N ILE A 206 -37.11 11.53 25.34
CA ILE A 206 -38.14 12.36 25.98
C ILE A 206 -38.84 11.55 27.08
N ILE A 207 -38.99 12.14 28.26
CA ILE A 207 -39.79 11.58 29.35
C ILE A 207 -41.00 12.48 29.56
N VAL A 208 -42.21 11.91 29.59
CA VAL A 208 -43.45 12.64 29.88
C VAL A 208 -44.09 12.06 31.14
N ILE A 209 -44.21 12.87 32.19
CA ILE A 209 -44.71 12.47 33.50
C ILE A 209 -46.11 13.00 33.73
N PHE A 210 -47.03 12.12 34.14
CA PHE A 210 -48.36 12.45 34.61
C PHE A 210 -48.46 12.11 36.11
N SER A 211 -48.53 13.12 36.97
CA SER A 211 -48.60 12.95 38.45
C SER A 211 -49.33 14.12 39.09
N ASP A 212 -49.91 13.99 40.30
CA ASP A 212 -50.47 15.13 41.04
C ASP A 212 -49.46 15.88 41.93
N GLY A 213 -48.23 15.37 42.01
CA GLY A 213 -47.11 15.98 42.70
C GLY A 213 -46.18 14.91 43.28
N ILE A 214 -45.00 15.34 43.73
CA ILE A 214 -44.06 14.42 44.38
C ILE A 214 -44.38 14.33 45.87
N ASP A 215 -44.53 13.11 46.38
CA ASP A 215 -44.65 12.87 47.81
C ASP A 215 -43.31 13.16 48.52
N ASN A 216 -43.34 14.03 49.53
CA ASN A 216 -42.17 14.42 50.32
C ASN A 216 -41.52 13.28 51.13
N GLN A 217 -42.14 12.10 51.19
CA GLN A 217 -41.60 10.92 51.86
C GLN A 217 -40.57 10.16 51.00
N PHE A 218 -40.60 10.38 49.68
CA PHE A 218 -39.72 9.72 48.71
C PHE A 218 -38.82 10.70 47.95
N SER A 219 -38.87 11.99 48.27
CA SER A 219 -38.01 13.00 47.65
C SER A 219 -36.85 13.44 48.54
N SER A 220 -35.67 13.53 47.92
CA SER A 220 -34.55 14.29 48.45
C SER A 220 -34.01 15.20 47.36
N GLU A 221 -33.64 16.44 47.72
CA GLU A 221 -33.02 17.42 46.81
C GLU A 221 -31.76 16.84 46.13
N SER A 222 -31.05 15.96 46.84
CA SER A 222 -29.90 15.22 46.30
C SER A 222 -30.26 14.25 45.17
N HIS A 223 -31.41 13.56 45.24
CA HIS A 223 -31.85 12.63 44.21
C HIS A 223 -32.36 13.39 42.98
N GLU A 224 -33.06 14.50 43.18
CA GLU A 224 -33.48 15.41 42.11
C GLU A 224 -32.28 15.88 41.27
N THR A 225 -31.22 16.33 41.94
CA THR A 225 -29.98 16.76 41.28
C THR A 225 -29.33 15.62 40.49
N ILE A 226 -29.37 14.38 41.00
CA ILE A 226 -28.85 13.19 40.30
C ILE A 226 -29.66 12.94 39.02
N ILE A 227 -30.99 12.98 39.11
CA ILE A 227 -31.89 12.79 37.96
C ILE A 227 -31.61 13.86 36.90
N ILE A 228 -31.54 15.14 37.29
CA ILE A 228 -31.28 16.25 36.36
C ILE A 228 -29.95 16.03 35.65
N ASN A 229 -28.89 15.70 36.39
CA ASN A 229 -27.57 15.48 35.80
C ASN A 229 -27.55 14.28 34.85
N LYS A 230 -28.23 13.18 35.19
CA LYS A 230 -28.37 12.02 34.30
C LYS A 230 -29.12 12.39 33.02
N CYS A 231 -30.25 13.10 33.15
CA CYS A 231 -31.00 13.55 31.99
C CYS A 231 -30.16 14.44 31.07
N LEU A 232 -29.48 15.45 31.62
CA LEU A 232 -28.60 16.34 30.86
C LEU A 232 -27.42 15.61 30.20
N GLN A 233 -26.85 14.61 30.88
CA GLN A 233 -25.75 13.80 30.32
C GLN A 233 -26.21 12.97 29.10
N HIS A 234 -27.47 12.58 29.05
CA HIS A 234 -28.04 11.72 28.02
C HIS A 234 -29.00 12.46 27.07
N GLY A 235 -28.99 13.81 27.06
CA GLY A 235 -29.85 14.62 26.18
C GLY A 235 -31.36 14.48 26.45
N ILE A 236 -31.76 13.98 27.62
CA ILE A 236 -33.16 13.65 27.93
C ILE A 236 -33.94 14.90 28.32
N MET A 237 -34.98 15.22 27.55
CA MET A 237 -35.94 16.25 27.93
C MET A 237 -37.09 15.68 28.77
N LEU A 238 -37.27 16.19 29.98
CA LEU A 238 -38.37 15.81 30.86
C LEU A 238 -39.52 16.83 30.80
N TYR A 239 -40.70 16.33 30.46
CA TYR A 239 -41.96 17.05 30.46
C TYR A 239 -42.84 16.57 31.61
N ALA A 240 -43.45 17.50 32.33
CA ALA A 240 -44.27 17.21 33.50
C ALA A 240 -45.67 17.79 33.33
N VAL A 241 -46.68 16.93 33.41
CA VAL A 241 -48.09 17.29 33.41
C VAL A 241 -48.67 17.00 34.79
N ARG A 242 -48.97 18.07 35.53
CA ARG A 242 -49.56 17.95 36.85
C ARG A 242 -51.07 17.70 36.76
N MET A 243 -51.52 16.63 37.40
CA MET A 243 -52.92 16.24 37.49
C MET A 243 -53.58 16.88 38.74
N GLU A 244 -53.95 18.16 38.63
CA GLU A 244 -54.44 18.93 39.78
C GLU A 244 -55.83 18.45 40.27
N ALA A 245 -55.98 18.32 41.60
CA ALA A 245 -57.28 18.12 42.25
C ALA A 245 -57.90 19.47 42.62
N PRO A 246 -59.22 19.66 42.44
CA PRO A 246 -59.90 20.88 42.87
C PRO A 246 -59.65 21.19 44.36
N GLY A 247 -58.99 22.31 44.65
CA GLY A 247 -58.80 22.82 46.01
C GLY A 247 -57.66 22.19 46.84
N ARG A 248 -56.71 21.46 46.22
CA ARG A 248 -55.46 21.03 46.88
C ARG A 248 -54.24 21.62 46.17
N SER A 249 -53.49 22.50 46.84
CA SER A 249 -52.14 22.85 46.43
C SER A 249 -51.15 21.91 47.13
N THR A 250 -50.69 20.87 46.45
CA THR A 250 -49.43 20.18 46.82
C THR A 250 -48.24 21.03 46.35
N ASP A 251 -47.07 20.87 46.99
CA ASP A 251 -45.83 21.57 46.58
C ASP A 251 -45.48 21.17 45.14
N ALA A 252 -45.68 22.10 44.20
CA ALA A 252 -45.48 21.90 42.76
C ALA A 252 -44.01 22.04 42.32
N ASP A 253 -43.22 22.64 43.19
CA ASP A 253 -41.93 23.25 42.84
C ASP A 253 -40.90 22.21 42.35
N ASN A 254 -40.95 20.97 42.84
CA ASN A 254 -39.97 19.94 42.51
C ASN A 254 -40.14 19.36 41.10
N MET A 255 -41.39 19.18 40.61
CA MET A 255 -41.61 18.67 39.25
C MET A 255 -41.36 19.76 38.21
N GLU A 256 -41.70 21.00 38.55
CA GLU A 256 -41.36 22.15 37.72
C GLU A 256 -39.84 22.30 37.61
N ALA A 257 -39.12 22.20 38.74
CA ALA A 257 -37.66 22.24 38.76
C ALA A 257 -37.03 21.14 37.90
N LEU A 258 -37.49 19.89 38.03
CA LEU A 258 -37.04 18.78 37.17
C LEU A 258 -37.22 19.11 35.68
N ALA A 259 -38.46 19.40 35.26
CA ALA A 259 -38.76 19.61 33.85
C ALA A 259 -38.01 20.81 33.28
N VAL A 260 -37.99 21.93 34.00
CA VAL A 260 -37.31 23.14 33.59
C VAL A 260 -35.81 22.87 33.51
N GLN A 261 -35.16 22.31 34.53
CA GLN A 261 -33.70 22.12 34.53
C GLN A 261 -33.20 21.10 33.50
N THR A 262 -34.03 20.13 33.09
CA THR A 262 -33.74 19.22 31.96
C THR A 262 -34.23 19.77 30.61
N HIS A 263 -34.37 21.09 30.48
CA HIS A 263 -34.77 21.81 29.27
C HIS A 263 -36.20 21.52 28.74
N GLY A 264 -36.99 20.69 29.42
CA GLY A 264 -38.38 20.43 29.08
C GLY A 264 -39.35 21.43 29.72
N ARG A 265 -40.62 21.03 29.85
CA ARG A 265 -41.72 21.92 30.23
C ARG A 265 -42.63 21.31 31.30
N TYR A 266 -43.09 22.16 32.21
CA TYR A 266 -44.10 21.84 33.20
C TYR A 266 -45.42 22.51 32.86
N MET A 267 -46.53 21.75 32.96
CA MET A 267 -47.90 22.25 32.75
C MET A 267 -48.84 21.65 33.77
N THR A 268 -49.84 22.42 34.19
CA THR A 268 -50.93 21.91 35.03
C THR A 268 -52.14 21.57 34.16
N HIS A 269 -52.65 20.35 34.28
CA HIS A 269 -53.83 19.89 33.57
C HIS A 269 -55.12 20.19 34.35
N SER A 270 -56.05 20.82 33.64
CA SER A 270 -57.44 21.05 34.00
C SER A 270 -58.29 20.99 32.73
N GLU A 271 -59.62 20.99 32.85
CA GLU A 271 -60.51 21.05 31.67
C GLU A 271 -60.25 22.31 30.80
N GLU A 272 -59.83 23.43 31.40
CA GLU A 272 -59.53 24.68 30.69
C GLU A 272 -58.17 24.64 29.98
N THR A 273 -57.17 23.99 30.60
CA THR A 273 -55.79 23.91 30.09
C THR A 273 -55.52 22.66 29.26
N ARG A 274 -56.50 21.76 29.08
CA ARG A 274 -56.36 20.53 28.28
C ARG A 274 -55.84 20.81 26.87
N ALA A 275 -56.34 21.86 26.22
CA ALA A 275 -55.87 22.24 24.87
C ALA A 275 -54.39 22.66 24.86
N GLU A 276 -53.90 23.28 25.93
CA GLU A 276 -52.50 23.70 26.05
C GLU A 276 -51.58 22.49 26.26
N VAL A 277 -52.02 21.48 27.03
CA VAL A 277 -51.28 20.21 27.19
C VAL A 277 -51.22 19.44 25.86
N LEU A 278 -52.31 19.43 25.08
CA LEU A 278 -52.29 18.82 23.75
C LEU A 278 -51.34 19.57 22.80
N ASN A 279 -51.29 20.90 22.87
CA ASN A 279 -50.32 21.68 22.09
C ASN A 279 -48.87 21.39 22.51
N LEU A 280 -48.62 21.12 23.80
CA LEU A 280 -47.30 20.66 24.26
C LEU A 280 -46.90 19.35 23.57
N PHE A 281 -47.84 18.40 23.42
CA PHE A 281 -47.58 17.14 22.72
C PHE A 281 -47.33 17.34 21.23
N GLU A 282 -48.07 18.25 20.58
CA GLU A 282 -47.78 18.66 19.20
C GLU A 282 -46.36 19.23 19.09
N ASN A 283 -45.92 20.05 20.05
CA ASN A 283 -44.55 20.59 20.07
C ASN A 283 -43.50 19.49 20.26
N ILE A 284 -43.75 18.50 21.14
CA ILE A 284 -42.89 17.31 21.28
C ILE A 284 -42.73 16.58 19.94
N VAL A 285 -43.82 16.41 19.20
CA VAL A 285 -43.82 15.73 17.90
C VAL A 285 -43.02 16.49 16.83
N THR A 286 -42.95 17.82 16.89
CA THR A 286 -42.08 18.58 15.97
C THR A 286 -40.61 18.25 16.14
N GLN A 287 -40.19 17.74 17.30
CA GLN A 287 -38.80 17.39 17.59
C GLN A 287 -38.27 16.20 16.77
N ARG A 288 -39.13 15.57 15.95
CA ARG A 288 -38.67 14.64 14.91
C ARG A 288 -37.76 15.31 13.87
N GLN A 289 -37.89 16.62 13.71
CA GLN A 289 -37.07 17.40 12.80
C GLN A 289 -35.60 17.33 13.22
N THR A 290 -34.76 16.85 12.32
CA THR A 290 -33.32 16.66 12.54
C THR A 290 -32.55 17.30 11.38
N TYR A 291 -31.32 17.73 11.65
CA TYR A 291 -30.42 18.31 10.65
C TYR A 291 -29.21 17.41 10.46
N ARG A 292 -29.04 16.87 9.27
CA ARG A 292 -27.83 16.11 8.93
C ARG A 292 -26.73 17.07 8.51
N VAL A 293 -25.74 17.21 9.38
CA VAL A 293 -24.57 18.07 9.18
C VAL A 293 -23.42 17.22 8.67
N THR A 294 -23.06 17.40 7.40
CA THR A 294 -21.95 16.67 6.75
C THR A 294 -20.74 17.59 6.59
N PHE A 295 -19.55 17.12 6.95
CA PHE A 295 -18.32 17.91 6.91
C PHE A 295 -17.09 17.03 6.57
N PRO A 296 -16.06 17.60 5.92
CA PRO A 296 -14.86 16.84 5.58
C PRO A 296 -14.01 16.54 6.82
N LEU A 297 -13.57 15.29 6.96
CA LEU A 297 -12.71 14.82 8.04
C LEU A 297 -11.30 14.50 7.54
N TYR A 298 -10.59 15.52 7.05
CA TYR A 298 -9.19 15.40 6.61
C TYR A 298 -8.23 15.36 7.82
N ARG A 299 -8.24 14.24 8.53
CA ARG A 299 -7.40 13.97 9.70
C ARG A 299 -6.81 12.57 9.60
N PRO A 300 -5.56 12.34 10.04
CA PRO A 300 -4.99 11.00 10.05
C PRO A 300 -5.78 10.08 10.97
N GLN A 301 -5.54 8.78 10.90
CA GLN A 301 -6.27 7.80 11.69
C GLN A 301 -6.25 8.14 13.20
N GLY A 302 -7.42 8.23 13.82
CA GLY A 302 -7.58 8.54 15.24
C GLY A 302 -8.93 9.16 15.58
N ASP A 303 -9.13 9.43 16.87
CA ASP A 303 -10.35 10.06 17.40
C ASP A 303 -10.16 11.56 17.57
N TYR A 304 -11.18 12.33 17.17
CA TYR A 304 -11.17 13.78 17.16
C TYR A 304 -12.44 14.33 17.80
N GLN A 305 -12.28 15.41 18.57
CA GLN A 305 -13.41 16.16 19.10
C GLN A 305 -14.05 16.99 17.98
N VAL A 306 -15.38 16.93 17.88
CA VAL A 306 -16.20 17.72 16.99
C VAL A 306 -17.13 18.57 17.84
N ARG A 307 -17.16 19.87 17.57
CA ARG A 307 -18.15 20.78 18.15
C ARG A 307 -19.03 21.30 17.03
N ILE A 308 -20.34 21.15 17.18
CA ILE A 308 -21.33 21.72 16.26
C ILE A 308 -22.03 22.85 16.99
N GLN A 309 -21.96 24.06 16.43
CA GLN A 309 -22.64 25.24 16.95
C GLN A 309 -23.77 25.64 16.03
N VAL A 310 -24.92 25.95 16.61
CA VAL A 310 -26.07 26.51 15.92
C VAL A 310 -26.17 27.98 16.29
N VAL A 311 -26.04 28.84 15.30
CA VAL A 311 -25.96 30.30 15.44
C VAL A 311 -27.11 31.01 14.74
N ASP A 312 -27.36 32.25 15.16
CA ASP A 312 -28.37 33.13 14.56
C ASP A 312 -29.79 32.55 14.60
N THR A 313 -30.11 31.75 15.63
CA THR A 313 -31.48 31.27 15.87
C THR A 313 -32.33 32.37 16.54
N PRO A 314 -33.67 32.25 16.52
CA PRO A 314 -34.57 33.22 17.16
C PRO A 314 -34.32 33.44 18.67
N ILE A 315 -33.72 32.47 19.36
CA ILE A 315 -33.51 32.48 20.83
C ILE A 315 -32.03 32.49 21.24
N GLY A 316 -31.11 32.67 20.29
CA GLY A 316 -29.66 32.77 20.52
C GLY A 316 -28.86 31.61 19.93
N ASN A 317 -27.69 31.33 20.51
CA ASN A 317 -26.77 30.31 19.99
C ASN A 317 -26.71 29.12 20.94
N GLY A 318 -26.65 27.91 20.38
CA GLY A 318 -26.46 26.65 21.10
C GLY A 318 -25.29 25.86 20.51
N SER A 319 -24.81 24.85 21.22
CA SER A 319 -23.77 23.96 20.70
C SER A 319 -23.71 22.66 21.47
N ASP A 320 -23.25 21.62 20.79
CA ASP A 320 -22.95 20.33 21.39
C ASP A 320 -21.61 19.77 20.88
N GLU A 321 -21.06 18.81 21.61
CA GLU A 321 -19.77 18.18 21.33
C GLU A 321 -19.88 16.66 21.28
N ALA A 322 -19.24 16.07 20.27
CA ALA A 322 -19.15 14.63 20.10
C ALA A 322 -17.74 14.23 19.65
N THR A 323 -17.46 12.93 19.69
CA THR A 323 -16.21 12.36 19.16
C THR A 323 -16.47 11.72 17.80
N VAL A 324 -15.53 11.91 16.86
CA VAL A 324 -15.53 11.26 15.54
C VAL A 324 -14.21 10.52 15.31
N SER A 325 -14.27 9.35 14.70
CA SER A 325 -13.09 8.53 14.38
C SER A 325 -12.74 8.63 12.90
N SER A 326 -11.58 9.18 12.57
CA SER A 326 -11.06 9.15 11.19
C SER A 326 -10.39 7.81 10.90
N PRO A 327 -10.71 7.14 9.77
CA PRO A 327 -9.97 5.98 9.30
C PRO A 327 -8.83 6.33 8.36
N LEU A 328 -8.67 7.61 7.96
CA LEU A 328 -7.76 7.99 6.87
C LEU A 328 -6.31 7.64 7.15
N GLN A 329 -5.66 6.97 6.20
CA GLN A 329 -4.26 6.63 6.21
C GLN A 329 -3.60 7.13 4.93
N ILE A 330 -2.30 7.41 4.96
CA ILE A 330 -1.57 7.79 3.75
C ILE A 330 -1.60 6.58 2.78
N PRO A 331 -2.10 6.74 1.53
CA PRO A 331 -2.17 5.64 0.58
C PRO A 331 -0.78 5.13 0.22
N LYS A 332 -0.71 3.84 -0.14
CA LYS A 332 0.55 3.25 -0.58
C LYS A 332 0.71 3.45 -2.09
N ILE A 333 1.86 3.99 -2.49
CA ILE A 333 2.28 4.05 -3.89
C ILE A 333 3.32 2.96 -4.17
N THR A 334 3.17 2.25 -5.28
CA THR A 334 4.11 1.20 -5.72
C THR A 334 4.52 1.45 -7.15
N LEU A 335 5.82 1.39 -7.46
CA LEU A 335 6.30 1.41 -8.84
C LEU A 335 5.86 0.11 -9.54
N ALA A 336 4.92 0.23 -10.48
CA ALA A 336 4.42 -0.89 -11.26
C ALA A 336 5.36 -1.23 -12.42
N THR A 337 5.98 -0.19 -13.01
CA THR A 337 7.06 -0.34 -13.99
C THR A 337 8.18 0.67 -13.71
N PRO A 338 9.45 0.34 -14.01
CA PRO A 338 9.95 -1.00 -14.37
C PRO A 338 9.93 -1.96 -13.17
N GLY A 339 10.06 -3.26 -13.44
CA GLY A 339 10.32 -4.25 -12.38
C GLY A 339 11.72 -4.12 -11.78
N ASP A 340 11.98 -4.85 -10.70
CA ASP A 340 13.29 -4.86 -10.05
C ASP A 340 14.34 -5.61 -10.89
N ASP A 341 15.58 -5.11 -10.88
CA ASP A 341 16.74 -5.58 -11.63
C ASP A 341 16.58 -5.65 -13.16
N VAL A 342 15.68 -4.83 -13.74
CA VAL A 342 15.54 -4.71 -15.20
C VAL A 342 16.81 -4.13 -15.84
N ARG A 343 17.22 -4.71 -16.97
CA ARG A 343 18.42 -4.29 -17.72
C ARG A 343 18.04 -3.58 -19.00
N TYR A 344 18.61 -2.39 -19.20
CA TYR A 344 18.51 -1.60 -20.42
C TYR A 344 19.85 -1.60 -21.16
N THR A 345 19.79 -1.77 -22.48
CA THR A 345 20.95 -1.57 -23.36
C THR A 345 20.66 -0.38 -24.26
N VAL A 346 21.55 0.62 -24.23
CA VAL A 346 21.44 1.85 -25.01
C VAL A 346 22.42 1.73 -26.20
N PRO A 347 21.93 1.44 -27.41
CA PRO A 347 22.79 1.15 -28.55
C PRO A 347 23.40 2.41 -29.17
N TYR A 348 24.62 2.29 -29.69
CA TYR A 348 25.32 3.37 -30.37
C TYR A 348 25.10 3.32 -31.89
N SER A 349 24.66 4.44 -32.49
CA SER A 349 24.48 4.55 -33.94
C SER A 349 25.67 5.24 -34.61
N LYS A 350 26.28 4.54 -35.56
CA LYS A 350 27.36 5.08 -36.40
C LYS A 350 26.88 6.21 -37.33
N THR A 351 25.62 6.16 -37.75
CA THR A 351 25.02 7.13 -38.68
C THR A 351 24.79 8.47 -38.01
N THR A 352 24.20 8.46 -36.82
CA THR A 352 23.90 9.69 -36.05
C THR A 352 25.04 10.08 -35.12
N ARG A 353 26.08 9.25 -35.01
CA ARG A 353 27.24 9.42 -34.12
C ARG A 353 26.86 9.62 -32.65
N GLY A 354 25.80 8.96 -32.19
CA GLY A 354 25.28 9.07 -30.83
C GLY A 354 24.43 7.87 -30.44
N PHE A 355 23.97 7.85 -29.19
CA PHE A 355 23.06 6.82 -28.71
C PHE A 355 21.69 6.91 -29.40
N LEU A 356 21.10 5.76 -29.72
CA LEU A 356 19.71 5.70 -30.17
C LEU A 356 18.77 5.95 -28.97
N PRO A 357 17.64 6.66 -29.19
CA PRO A 357 16.65 6.89 -28.14
C PRO A 357 16.21 5.59 -27.48
N THR A 358 16.55 5.43 -26.21
CA THR A 358 16.17 4.32 -25.34
C THR A 358 15.49 4.89 -24.11
N PHE A 359 14.27 4.44 -23.84
CA PHE A 359 13.43 4.97 -22.77
C PHE A 359 13.16 3.88 -21.73
N ALA A 360 13.28 4.24 -20.45
CA ALA A 360 12.71 3.48 -19.36
C ALA A 360 11.30 4.02 -19.09
N HIS A 361 10.29 3.15 -19.11
CA HIS A 361 8.92 3.51 -18.79
C HIS A 361 8.70 3.31 -17.29
N LEU A 362 8.21 4.35 -16.64
CA LEU A 362 7.84 4.35 -15.24
C LEU A 362 6.33 4.53 -15.13
N SER A 363 5.72 3.76 -14.24
CA SER A 363 4.31 3.91 -13.85
C SER A 363 4.14 3.45 -12.43
N VAL A 364 3.09 3.92 -11.77
CA VAL A 364 2.78 3.57 -10.38
C VAL A 364 1.37 3.00 -10.26
N GLN A 365 1.16 2.29 -9.16
CA GLN A 365 -0.16 1.91 -8.67
C GLN A 365 -0.34 2.52 -7.28
N VAL A 366 -1.47 3.17 -7.06
CA VAL A 366 -1.87 3.73 -5.77
C VAL A 366 -2.91 2.81 -5.13
N THR A 367 -2.78 2.56 -3.83
CA THR A 367 -3.71 1.69 -3.08
C THR A 367 -4.07 2.34 -1.75
N SER A 368 -5.37 2.57 -1.53
CA SER A 368 -5.95 3.07 -0.28
C SER A 368 -6.54 1.90 0.53
N ASN A 369 -6.30 1.87 1.84
CA ASN A 369 -6.83 0.85 2.75
C ASN A 369 -7.83 1.41 3.78
N ASP A 370 -8.22 2.67 3.63
CA ASP A 370 -9.02 3.46 4.58
C ASP A 370 -10.45 3.72 4.10
N GLY A 371 -10.88 3.08 3.00
CA GLY A 371 -12.20 3.30 2.39
C GLY A 371 -12.32 4.58 1.56
N ALA A 372 -11.30 5.45 1.57
CA ALA A 372 -11.25 6.68 0.77
C ALA A 372 -10.34 6.51 -0.46
N GLU A 373 -10.93 6.03 -1.55
CA GLU A 373 -10.22 5.96 -2.84
C GLU A 373 -9.89 7.36 -3.36
N ARG A 374 -8.60 7.61 -3.54
CA ARG A 374 -8.09 8.89 -4.05
C ARG A 374 -6.77 8.71 -4.77
N LEU A 375 -6.53 9.59 -5.73
CA LEU A 375 -5.31 9.62 -6.51
C LEU A 375 -4.59 10.95 -6.28
N PRO A 376 -3.24 10.95 -6.24
CA PRO A 376 -2.49 12.19 -6.17
C PRO A 376 -2.70 13.05 -7.42
N SER A 377 -2.53 14.36 -7.28
CA SER A 377 -2.54 15.28 -8.42
C SER A 377 -1.32 15.13 -9.33
N GLN A 378 -0.19 14.67 -8.78
CA GLN A 378 1.06 14.48 -9.49
C GLN A 378 1.94 13.44 -8.78
N VAL A 379 2.64 12.62 -9.58
CA VAL A 379 3.69 11.70 -9.13
C VAL A 379 5.04 12.18 -9.67
N ARG A 380 6.04 12.28 -8.80
CA ARG A 380 7.41 12.71 -9.10
C ARG A 380 8.33 11.49 -9.08
N TYR A 381 9.15 11.36 -10.12
CA TYR A 381 10.06 10.24 -10.30
C TYR A 381 11.50 10.66 -10.07
N PHE A 382 12.24 9.84 -9.32
CA PHE A 382 13.63 10.09 -8.97
C PHE A 382 14.52 8.92 -9.39
N ALA A 383 15.74 9.21 -9.83
CA ALA A 383 16.80 8.23 -10.05
C ALA A 383 18.02 8.61 -9.20
N ASN A 384 18.48 7.70 -8.33
CA ASN A 384 19.56 7.94 -7.36
C ASN A 384 19.33 9.22 -6.51
N GLY A 385 18.07 9.50 -6.17
CA GLY A 385 17.66 10.70 -5.41
C GLY A 385 17.55 12.00 -6.23
N VAL A 386 17.83 11.97 -7.54
CA VAL A 386 17.70 13.14 -8.42
C VAL A 386 16.36 13.08 -9.17
N LEU A 387 15.59 14.16 -9.16
CA LEU A 387 14.32 14.27 -9.89
C LEU A 387 14.58 14.13 -11.40
N ILE A 388 13.99 13.11 -12.02
CA ILE A 388 14.07 12.86 -13.46
C ILE A 388 12.85 13.38 -14.22
N GLY A 389 11.71 13.52 -13.54
CA GLY A 389 10.49 14.09 -14.11
C GLY A 389 9.27 13.85 -13.22
N ALA A 390 8.09 14.20 -13.74
CA ALA A 390 6.83 14.01 -13.05
C ALA A 390 5.71 13.69 -14.06
N SER A 391 4.62 13.10 -13.58
CA SER A 391 3.42 12.80 -14.35
C SER A 391 2.18 13.19 -13.55
N ASP A 392 1.21 13.79 -14.21
CA ASP A 392 -0.08 14.27 -13.68
C ASP A 392 -1.27 13.52 -14.33
N THR A 393 -1.00 12.43 -15.04
CA THR A 393 -1.99 11.70 -15.83
C THR A 393 -2.41 10.40 -15.10
N PRO A 394 -3.56 10.39 -14.39
CA PRO A 394 -4.04 9.17 -13.73
C PRO A 394 -4.53 8.11 -14.73
N PRO A 395 -4.67 6.83 -14.33
CA PRO A 395 -4.48 6.32 -12.96
C PRO A 395 -3.06 5.82 -12.65
N ASP A 396 -2.24 5.59 -13.68
CA ASP A 396 -0.91 4.96 -13.58
C ASP A 396 0.27 5.93 -13.68
N PHE A 397 0.00 7.21 -13.95
CA PHE A 397 0.98 8.31 -13.96
C PHE A 397 2.21 8.00 -14.83
N PRO A 398 2.03 7.69 -16.12
CA PRO A 398 3.12 7.22 -16.97
C PRO A 398 4.20 8.29 -17.15
N PHE A 399 5.46 7.89 -17.15
CA PHE A 399 6.62 8.74 -17.41
C PHE A 399 7.69 8.01 -18.23
N GLU A 400 8.25 8.66 -19.24
CA GLU A 400 9.31 8.11 -20.08
C GLU A 400 10.66 8.76 -19.78
N TRP A 401 11.58 7.99 -19.19
CA TRP A 401 12.92 8.47 -18.90
C TRP A 401 13.92 8.12 -20.01
N ASN A 402 14.46 9.14 -20.69
CA ASN A 402 15.42 8.96 -21.78
C ASN A 402 16.85 8.65 -21.28
N LEU A 403 17.21 7.36 -21.24
CA LEU A 403 18.52 6.88 -20.79
C LEU A 403 19.68 7.31 -21.72
N SER A 404 19.39 7.56 -22.99
CA SER A 404 20.38 7.98 -24.00
C SER A 404 20.96 9.38 -23.76
N ARG A 405 20.33 10.18 -22.89
CA ARG A 405 20.79 11.53 -22.52
C ARG A 405 21.58 11.57 -21.21
N VAL A 406 21.65 10.44 -20.50
CA VAL A 406 22.25 10.37 -19.15
C VAL A 406 23.77 10.43 -19.22
N VAL A 407 24.39 9.77 -20.21
CA VAL A 407 25.84 9.73 -20.39
C VAL A 407 26.22 10.09 -21.83
N THR A 408 27.43 10.61 -22.01
CA THR A 408 28.00 10.92 -23.33
C THR A 408 28.73 9.70 -23.92
N PRO A 409 28.66 9.46 -25.25
CA PRO A 409 29.31 8.32 -25.87
C PRO A 409 30.82 8.26 -25.63
N SER A 410 31.30 7.09 -25.21
CA SER A 410 32.71 6.83 -24.85
C SER A 410 33.26 5.64 -25.64
N THR A 411 34.58 5.50 -25.76
CA THR A 411 35.21 4.32 -26.41
C THR A 411 35.21 3.07 -25.54
N GLU A 412 34.71 3.16 -24.30
CA GLU A 412 34.52 2.03 -23.39
C GLU A 412 33.03 1.81 -23.12
N ILE A 413 32.66 0.57 -22.82
CA ILE A 413 31.30 0.23 -22.37
C ILE A 413 31.08 0.86 -21.00
N GLN A 414 30.01 1.65 -20.86
CA GLN A 414 29.62 2.25 -19.60
C GLN A 414 28.46 1.47 -19.00
N ARG A 415 28.53 1.17 -17.70
CA ARG A 415 27.46 0.50 -16.93
C ARG A 415 27.14 1.32 -15.70
N GLN A 416 25.86 1.56 -15.46
CA GLN A 416 25.41 2.29 -14.28
C GLN A 416 24.13 1.66 -13.72
N ALA A 417 24.12 1.51 -12.40
CA ALA A 417 22.94 1.15 -11.64
C ALA A 417 22.16 2.42 -11.25
N PHE A 418 20.84 2.37 -11.33
CA PHE A 418 19.97 3.41 -10.82
C PHE A 418 18.97 2.82 -9.83
N THR A 419 18.79 3.49 -8.71
CA THR A 419 17.69 3.28 -7.79
C THR A 419 16.58 4.26 -8.14
N LEU A 420 15.46 3.74 -8.60
CA LEU A 420 14.26 4.49 -8.96
C LEU A 420 13.32 4.60 -7.76
N LEU A 421 12.70 5.76 -7.61
CA LEU A 421 11.72 6.05 -6.57
C LEU A 421 10.58 6.88 -7.18
N ALA A 422 9.36 6.65 -6.72
CA ALA A 422 8.23 7.53 -6.97
C ALA A 422 7.77 8.17 -5.65
N GLU A 423 7.51 9.47 -5.69
CA GLU A 423 6.92 10.23 -4.58
C GLU A 423 5.69 11.01 -5.06
N ALA A 424 4.68 11.12 -4.21
CA ALA A 424 3.50 11.92 -4.44
C ALA A 424 2.98 12.49 -3.12
N ASP A 425 2.20 13.56 -3.19
CA ASP A 425 1.56 14.16 -2.01
C ASP A 425 0.12 13.63 -1.90
N ASP A 426 -0.32 13.22 -0.72
CA ASP A 426 -1.68 12.74 -0.50
C ASP A 426 -2.67 13.92 -0.54
N PRO A 427 -3.78 13.83 -1.28
CA PRO A 427 -4.70 14.97 -1.42
C PRO A 427 -5.51 15.28 -0.15
N TYR A 428 -5.59 14.37 0.82
CA TYR A 428 -6.39 14.55 2.04
C TYR A 428 -5.53 14.81 3.27
N LEU A 429 -4.51 13.99 3.47
CA LEU A 429 -3.52 14.17 4.51
C LEU A 429 -2.33 14.87 3.86
N ASP A 430 -1.81 15.97 4.40
CA ASP A 430 -0.60 16.66 3.91
C ASP A 430 0.70 15.82 4.02
N GLY A 431 0.58 14.49 3.97
CA GLY A 431 1.64 13.50 4.01
C GLY A 431 2.16 13.12 2.63
N LYS A 432 3.37 12.57 2.61
CA LYS A 432 4.03 12.09 1.40
C LYS A 432 3.83 10.59 1.24
N MET A 433 3.43 10.19 0.04
CA MET A 433 3.43 8.81 -0.43
C MET A 433 4.77 8.53 -1.10
N THR A 434 5.49 7.51 -0.64
CA THR A 434 6.80 7.12 -1.20
C THR A 434 6.79 5.64 -1.56
N SER A 435 7.25 5.32 -2.77
CA SER A 435 7.34 3.94 -3.23
C SER A 435 8.49 3.20 -2.58
N GLN A 436 8.46 1.86 -2.67
CA GLN A 436 9.68 1.09 -2.47
C GLN A 436 10.69 1.41 -3.59
N PRO A 437 12.00 1.44 -3.30
CA PRO A 437 13.02 1.66 -4.31
C PRO A 437 13.11 0.47 -5.26
N VAL A 438 13.25 0.73 -6.56
CA VAL A 438 13.43 -0.29 -7.60
C VAL A 438 14.80 -0.10 -8.26
N SER A 439 15.59 -1.17 -8.40
CA SER A 439 16.90 -1.08 -9.02
C SER A 439 16.84 -1.42 -10.50
N ILE A 440 17.49 -0.62 -11.35
CA ILE A 440 17.69 -0.94 -12.77
C ILE A 440 19.16 -0.82 -13.16
N GLN A 441 19.56 -1.51 -14.22
CA GLN A 441 20.91 -1.47 -14.77
C GLN A 441 20.87 -0.97 -16.20
N ALA A 442 21.58 0.10 -16.51
CA ALA A 442 21.75 0.59 -17.88
C ALA A 442 23.18 0.33 -18.37
N THR A 443 23.29 -0.22 -19.58
CA THR A 443 24.56 -0.42 -20.28
C THR A 443 24.56 0.38 -21.58
N TRP A 444 25.52 1.28 -21.75
CA TRP A 444 25.70 2.06 -22.97
C TRP A 444 26.82 1.44 -23.80
N GLU A 445 26.53 1.21 -25.08
CA GLU A 445 27.50 0.64 -26.01
C GLU A 445 28.65 1.61 -26.30
N GLU A 446 29.82 1.04 -26.61
CA GLU A 446 30.98 1.83 -26.98
C GLU A 446 30.78 2.57 -28.32
N ARG A 447 31.39 3.74 -28.41
CA ARG A 447 31.57 4.47 -29.66
C ARG A 447 32.59 3.74 -30.51
N VAL A 448 32.13 3.18 -31.62
CA VAL A 448 33.01 2.58 -32.63
C VAL A 448 33.75 3.68 -33.40
N VAL A 449 35.05 3.83 -33.17
CA VAL A 449 35.93 4.72 -33.94
C VAL A 449 36.36 4.00 -35.24
N PRO A 450 36.25 4.62 -36.43
CA PRO A 450 36.75 4.01 -37.65
C PRO A 450 38.28 3.87 -37.62
N VAL A 451 38.80 2.67 -37.93
CA VAL A 451 40.25 2.34 -38.00
C VAL A 451 41.07 3.29 -38.90
N GLN A 452 40.41 3.98 -39.83
CA GLN A 452 41.08 4.99 -40.67
C GLN A 452 41.54 6.24 -39.90
N GLN A 453 40.90 6.61 -38.79
CA GLN A 453 41.28 7.81 -38.03
C GLN A 453 42.47 7.56 -37.10
N THR A 454 42.61 6.34 -36.55
CA THR A 454 43.77 5.97 -35.73
C THR A 454 45.06 5.93 -36.55
N LEU A 455 45.02 5.45 -37.80
CA LEU A 455 46.19 5.46 -38.70
C LEU A 455 46.62 6.88 -39.12
N VAL A 456 45.67 7.81 -39.27
CA VAL A 456 45.97 9.20 -39.65
C VAL A 456 46.53 9.99 -38.46
N GLU A 457 46.05 9.74 -37.23
CA GLU A 457 46.57 10.39 -36.02
C GLU A 457 47.91 9.81 -35.58
N GLU A 458 48.12 8.49 -35.63
CA GLU A 458 49.43 7.87 -35.44
C GLU A 458 50.41 8.28 -36.55
N GLY A 459 49.96 8.34 -37.81
CA GLY A 459 50.75 8.84 -38.93
C GLY A 459 51.17 10.30 -38.76
N ARG A 460 50.29 11.15 -38.21
CA ARG A 460 50.61 12.56 -37.89
C ARG A 460 51.54 12.69 -36.69
N GLN A 461 51.45 11.81 -35.68
CA GLN A 461 52.32 11.83 -34.52
C GLN A 461 53.72 11.25 -34.82
N ASN A 462 53.79 10.29 -35.73
CA ASN A 462 55.02 9.59 -36.11
C ASN A 462 55.62 10.05 -37.45
N TRP A 463 55.18 11.18 -38.00
CA TRP A 463 55.71 11.77 -39.24
C TRP A 463 57.22 12.00 -39.21
N TRP A 464 57.81 12.21 -38.03
CA TRP A 464 59.26 12.36 -37.82
C TRP A 464 60.03 11.06 -38.11
N LEU A 465 59.41 9.88 -38.05
CA LEU A 465 60.04 8.62 -38.46
C LEU A 465 60.29 8.60 -39.97
N LEU A 466 59.43 9.23 -40.78
CA LEU A 466 59.67 9.39 -42.22
C LEU A 466 60.85 10.33 -42.49
N LEU A 467 61.03 11.38 -41.69
CA LEU A 467 62.21 12.26 -41.76
C LEU A 467 63.50 11.54 -41.37
N MET A 468 63.46 10.70 -40.32
CA MET A 468 64.59 9.84 -39.95
C MET A 468 64.93 8.84 -41.06
N LEU A 469 63.93 8.21 -41.67
CA LEU A 469 64.14 7.28 -42.79
C LEU A 469 64.75 7.99 -44.00
N ALA A 470 64.28 9.21 -44.32
CA ALA A 470 64.82 10.02 -45.40
C ALA A 470 66.26 10.49 -45.12
N ALA A 471 66.57 10.90 -43.89
CA ALA A 471 67.92 11.25 -43.47
C ALA A 471 68.87 10.05 -43.52
N LEU A 472 68.40 8.87 -43.12
CA LEU A 472 69.17 7.62 -43.22
C LEU A 472 69.41 7.21 -44.68
N LEU A 473 68.40 7.33 -45.54
CA LEU A 473 68.53 7.07 -46.97
C LEU A 473 69.48 8.08 -47.64
N MET A 474 69.41 9.36 -47.25
CA MET A 474 70.31 10.40 -47.74
C MET A 474 71.74 10.18 -47.23
N GLY A 475 71.91 9.75 -45.98
CA GLY A 475 73.19 9.33 -45.42
C GLY A 475 73.75 8.11 -46.13
N LEU A 476 72.93 7.12 -46.47
CA LEU A 476 73.32 5.94 -47.23
C LEU A 476 73.70 6.31 -48.68
N LEU A 477 72.96 7.22 -49.32
CA LEU A 477 73.28 7.76 -50.64
C LEU A 477 74.56 8.59 -50.63
N LEU A 478 74.80 9.36 -49.57
CA LEU A 478 76.03 10.13 -49.40
C LEU A 478 77.22 9.20 -49.15
N LEU A 479 77.05 8.16 -48.35
CA LEU A 479 78.05 7.11 -48.11
C LEU A 479 78.33 6.32 -49.41
N PHE A 480 77.29 6.03 -50.19
CA PHE A 480 77.41 5.41 -51.51
C PHE A 480 78.12 6.34 -52.52
N ALA A 481 77.81 7.63 -52.52
CA ALA A 481 78.50 8.62 -53.35
C ALA A 481 79.96 8.79 -52.94
N ILE A 482 80.28 8.75 -51.63
CA ILE A 482 81.64 8.74 -51.10
C ILE A 482 82.36 7.45 -51.50
N LEU A 483 81.71 6.28 -51.46
CA LEU A 483 82.29 5.02 -51.94
C LEU A 483 82.58 5.03 -53.45
N ILE A 484 81.75 5.69 -54.25
CA ILE A 484 82.00 5.88 -55.68
C ILE A 484 83.16 6.85 -55.90
N LYS A 485 83.23 7.94 -55.12
CA LYS A 485 84.27 8.97 -55.25
C LYS A 485 85.63 8.52 -54.71
N THR A 486 85.66 7.67 -53.70
CA THR A 486 86.89 7.09 -53.11
C THR A 486 87.49 5.95 -53.94
N ARG A 487 86.77 5.42 -54.93
CA ARG A 487 87.32 4.50 -55.95
C ARG A 487 88.04 5.24 -57.09
N GLY A 488 88.11 6.57 -57.07
CA GLY A 488 88.74 7.39 -58.11
C GLY A 488 90.26 7.47 -58.08
N GLU A 489 90.95 7.06 -57.00
CA GLU A 489 92.39 7.34 -56.83
C GLU A 489 93.28 6.16 -56.41
N LEU A 490 92.79 4.92 -56.36
CA LEU A 490 93.66 3.73 -56.20
C LEU A 490 93.27 2.59 -57.15
N ALA A 491 93.69 2.68 -58.41
CA ALA A 491 93.90 1.53 -59.29
C ALA A 491 94.72 1.88 -60.54
N ARG A 492 96.00 2.24 -60.37
CA ARG A 492 97.01 2.03 -61.43
C ARG A 492 98.04 1.02 -60.93
N LYS A 493 97.75 -0.27 -61.09
CA LYS A 493 98.74 -1.32 -61.45
C LYS A 493 98.09 -2.71 -61.57
N VAL A 494 98.25 -3.27 -62.78
CA VAL A 494 98.41 -4.69 -63.14
C VAL A 494 97.17 -5.57 -62.89
N ALA A 495 96.33 -5.88 -63.88
CA ALA A 495 96.50 -6.65 -65.13
C ALA A 495 96.05 -8.12 -65.00
N VAL A 496 95.38 -8.54 -66.08
CA VAL A 496 95.15 -9.93 -66.54
C VAL A 496 93.98 -10.68 -65.88
N GLY A 497 93.11 -11.22 -66.73
CA GLY A 497 92.52 -12.53 -66.47
C GLY A 497 91.00 -12.63 -66.62
N ALA A 498 90.58 -12.77 -67.87
CA ALA A 498 89.30 -13.22 -68.38
C ALA A 498 88.49 -14.25 -67.55
N THR A 499 87.16 -14.21 -67.82
CA THR A 499 86.18 -15.32 -67.93
C THR A 499 85.62 -16.01 -66.69
N GLY A 500 84.29 -16.22 -66.72
CA GLY A 500 83.72 -17.53 -66.38
C GLY A 500 82.71 -17.57 -65.24
N ALA A 501 81.46 -17.34 -65.60
CA ALA A 501 80.24 -18.05 -65.20
C ALA A 501 80.29 -19.17 -64.10
N LEU A 502 79.27 -19.09 -63.24
CA LEU A 502 78.46 -20.16 -62.64
C LEU A 502 78.97 -20.97 -61.43
N SER A 503 78.14 -20.89 -60.38
CA SER A 503 77.50 -22.02 -59.69
C SER A 503 78.34 -22.92 -58.77
N GLY A 504 77.70 -23.38 -57.71
CA GLY A 504 78.02 -24.69 -57.14
C GLY A 504 78.66 -24.71 -55.76
N VAL A 505 77.81 -24.55 -54.74
CA VAL A 505 77.65 -25.46 -53.58
C VAL A 505 78.89 -26.22 -53.04
N THR A 506 78.98 -26.16 -51.71
CA THR A 506 79.46 -27.19 -50.75
C THR A 506 80.82 -26.97 -50.07
N LYS A 507 80.72 -27.00 -48.73
CA LYS A 507 81.47 -27.88 -47.82
C LYS A 507 82.60 -27.27 -46.98
N ARG A 508 82.23 -27.08 -45.71
CA ARG A 508 82.94 -27.51 -44.47
C ARG A 508 84.33 -26.91 -44.17
N LEU A 509 84.35 -26.15 -43.07
CA LEU A 509 85.02 -26.54 -41.83
C LEU A 509 84.01 -26.23 -40.70
N GLY A 510 83.69 -27.10 -39.74
CA GLY A 510 84.55 -28.04 -39.02
C GLY A 510 84.85 -27.44 -37.65
N GLY A 511 83.98 -27.67 -36.67
CA GLY A 511 84.17 -27.17 -35.31
C GLY A 511 83.37 -27.97 -34.27
N ALA A 512 84.07 -28.86 -33.57
CA ALA A 512 83.77 -29.46 -32.27
C ALA A 512 82.46 -30.25 -32.08
N SER A 513 82.61 -31.58 -32.11
CA SER A 513 81.71 -32.55 -31.48
C SER A 513 81.61 -32.29 -29.96
N GLN A 514 80.59 -31.56 -29.52
CA GLN A 514 80.10 -31.64 -28.15
C GLN A 514 79.17 -32.86 -28.03
N GLN A 515 79.36 -33.67 -26.99
CA GLN A 515 78.50 -34.83 -26.70
C GLN A 515 77.06 -34.34 -26.49
N ALA A 516 76.17 -34.60 -27.44
CA ALA A 516 74.76 -34.23 -27.32
C ALA A 516 74.08 -35.13 -26.25
N PRO A 517 73.47 -34.57 -25.19
CA PRO A 517 72.80 -35.36 -24.15
C PRO A 517 71.47 -36.01 -24.62
N GLY A 518 71.03 -35.71 -25.84
CA GLY A 518 69.84 -36.31 -26.45
C GLY A 518 69.80 -36.14 -27.96
N LYS A 519 68.90 -36.88 -28.61
CA LYS A 519 68.58 -36.80 -30.02
C LYS A 519 67.06 -36.87 -30.24
N LEU A 520 66.56 -36.22 -31.28
CA LEU A 520 65.22 -36.44 -31.80
C LEU A 520 65.28 -37.46 -32.93
N VAL A 521 64.46 -38.51 -32.86
CA VAL A 521 64.32 -39.52 -33.91
C VAL A 521 63.00 -39.29 -34.62
N ILE A 522 63.02 -39.15 -35.94
CA ILE A 522 61.79 -38.90 -36.71
C ILE A 522 61.15 -40.25 -37.04
N LEU A 523 59.97 -40.48 -36.46
CA LEU A 523 59.21 -41.73 -36.56
C LEU A 523 58.17 -41.70 -37.67
N GLN A 524 57.68 -40.52 -38.06
CA GLN A 524 56.68 -40.35 -39.12
C GLN A 524 56.87 -38.98 -39.82
N GLY A 525 56.63 -38.87 -41.13
CA GLY A 525 56.80 -37.64 -41.92
C GLY A 525 57.82 -37.75 -43.07
N ALA A 526 58.07 -36.66 -43.81
CA ALA A 526 58.96 -36.65 -44.98
C ALA A 526 60.43 -37.01 -44.64
N ASN A 527 60.82 -36.89 -43.37
CA ASN A 527 62.17 -37.11 -42.87
C ASN A 527 62.31 -38.41 -42.01
N VAL A 528 61.41 -39.39 -42.15
CA VAL A 528 61.44 -40.65 -41.37
C VAL A 528 62.82 -41.31 -41.40
N GLY A 529 63.28 -41.73 -40.22
CA GLY A 529 64.57 -42.40 -40.04
C GLY A 529 65.77 -41.46 -39.88
N GLN A 530 65.60 -40.15 -40.02
CA GLN A 530 66.64 -39.18 -39.67
C GLN A 530 66.70 -38.94 -38.16
N GLU A 531 67.91 -38.71 -37.65
CA GLU A 531 68.17 -38.39 -36.25
C GLU A 531 68.80 -37.00 -36.13
N LEU A 532 68.18 -36.12 -35.34
CA LEU A 532 68.70 -34.79 -35.02
C LEU A 532 69.37 -34.84 -33.65
N ARG A 533 70.68 -34.56 -33.59
CA ARG A 533 71.41 -34.48 -32.32
C ARG A 533 71.19 -33.11 -31.68
N LEU A 534 70.76 -33.08 -30.42
CA LEU A 534 70.56 -31.85 -29.65
C LEU A 534 71.90 -31.42 -29.02
N SER A 535 72.83 -30.94 -29.86
CA SER A 535 74.18 -30.53 -29.42
C SER A 535 74.29 -29.05 -29.04
N ALA A 536 73.30 -28.23 -29.35
CA ALA A 536 73.25 -26.81 -29.00
C ALA A 536 72.33 -26.56 -27.80
N ASN A 537 72.59 -25.50 -27.02
CA ASN A 537 71.75 -25.12 -25.88
C ASN A 537 70.30 -24.82 -26.27
N VAL A 538 70.08 -24.30 -27.49
CA VAL A 538 68.77 -24.10 -28.10
C VAL A 538 68.86 -24.64 -29.53
N THR A 539 67.92 -25.52 -29.91
CA THR A 539 67.79 -26.07 -31.27
C THR A 539 66.41 -25.73 -31.80
N LYS A 540 66.34 -24.95 -32.89
CA LYS A 540 65.08 -24.56 -33.55
C LYS A 540 64.74 -25.55 -34.66
N VAL A 541 63.48 -26.00 -34.69
CA VAL A 541 62.96 -26.94 -35.69
C VAL A 541 61.79 -26.27 -36.42
N GLY A 542 61.80 -26.32 -37.75
CA GLY A 542 60.82 -25.66 -38.61
C GLY A 542 60.73 -26.33 -39.98
N ARG A 543 60.11 -25.70 -40.97
CA ARG A 543 59.96 -26.22 -42.34
C ARG A 543 61.12 -25.90 -43.28
N ASP A 544 61.75 -24.76 -43.10
CA ASP A 544 62.77 -24.19 -43.98
C ASP A 544 64.11 -24.06 -43.23
N PRO A 545 65.21 -24.59 -43.81
CA PRO A 545 66.53 -24.51 -43.20
C PRO A 545 67.09 -23.07 -43.11
N GLN A 546 66.47 -22.06 -43.73
CA GLN A 546 66.85 -20.66 -43.57
C GLN A 546 66.46 -20.07 -42.20
N PHE A 547 65.42 -20.62 -41.56
CA PHE A 547 64.84 -20.08 -40.32
C PHE A 547 64.90 -21.06 -39.13
N SER A 548 65.43 -22.26 -39.35
CA SER A 548 65.52 -23.33 -38.35
C SER A 548 66.82 -24.11 -38.47
N ASP A 549 67.31 -24.65 -37.36
CA ASP A 549 68.52 -25.50 -37.33
C ASP A 549 68.25 -26.87 -37.97
N PHE A 550 66.99 -27.30 -37.99
CA PHE A 550 66.54 -28.51 -38.66
C PHE A 550 65.19 -28.33 -39.37
N ALA A 551 65.17 -28.65 -40.65
CA ALA A 551 63.99 -28.55 -41.50
C ALA A 551 63.22 -29.88 -41.57
N LEU A 552 61.99 -29.89 -41.06
CA LEU A 552 60.96 -30.89 -41.33
C LEU A 552 60.31 -30.50 -42.65
N TYR A 553 60.56 -31.23 -43.74
CA TYR A 553 60.00 -30.92 -45.06
C TYR A 553 58.50 -31.27 -45.11
N ASP A 554 57.72 -30.57 -44.32
CA ASP A 554 56.31 -30.77 -44.05
C ASP A 554 55.59 -29.43 -44.23
N GLU A 555 54.64 -29.39 -45.16
CA GLU A 555 53.94 -28.16 -45.53
C GLU A 555 53.18 -27.53 -44.36
N TYR A 556 52.79 -28.34 -43.37
CA TYR A 556 52.06 -27.94 -42.16
C TYR A 556 52.98 -27.50 -41.01
N THR A 557 54.30 -27.39 -41.25
CA THR A 557 55.26 -26.90 -40.27
C THR A 557 55.58 -25.41 -40.50
N SER A 558 55.47 -24.56 -39.47
CA SER A 558 55.88 -23.15 -39.48
C SER A 558 57.41 -22.95 -39.38
N ASN A 559 57.88 -21.71 -39.61
CA ASN A 559 59.29 -21.33 -39.63
C ASN A 559 59.60 -20.21 -38.62
N PRO A 560 60.35 -20.47 -37.53
CA PRO A 560 60.51 -21.76 -36.86
C PRO A 560 59.17 -22.25 -36.25
N HIS A 561 59.01 -23.55 -36.01
CA HIS A 561 57.79 -24.12 -35.44
C HIS A 561 57.89 -24.29 -33.92
N PHE A 562 58.97 -24.90 -33.46
CA PHE A 562 59.27 -25.04 -32.05
C PHE A 562 60.78 -24.97 -31.81
N SER A 563 61.18 -24.68 -30.58
CA SER A 563 62.56 -24.78 -30.13
C SER A 563 62.68 -25.76 -28.97
N ILE A 564 63.79 -26.49 -28.92
CA ILE A 564 64.16 -27.32 -27.78
C ILE A 564 65.36 -26.68 -27.10
N GLN A 565 65.21 -26.37 -25.82
CA GLN A 565 66.25 -25.83 -24.98
C GLN A 565 66.73 -26.89 -23.99
N LEU A 566 68.05 -27.08 -23.90
CA LEU A 566 68.69 -27.87 -22.87
C LEU A 566 69.04 -26.94 -21.70
N GLU A 567 68.48 -27.20 -20.54
CA GLU A 567 68.82 -26.51 -19.29
C GLU A 567 69.24 -27.55 -18.25
N GLN A 568 70.47 -27.43 -17.74
CA GLN A 568 71.11 -28.41 -16.85
C GLN A 568 71.14 -29.83 -17.45
N THR A 569 70.17 -30.67 -17.10
CA THR A 569 70.02 -32.06 -17.58
C THR A 569 68.63 -32.35 -18.15
N GLN A 570 67.80 -31.33 -18.35
CA GLN A 570 66.41 -31.44 -18.79
C GLN A 570 66.19 -30.72 -20.12
N PHE A 571 65.36 -31.32 -20.97
CA PHE A 571 64.94 -30.72 -22.23
C PHE A 571 63.61 -30.01 -22.02
N TYR A 572 63.49 -28.79 -22.52
CA TYR A 572 62.27 -28.02 -22.56
C TYR A 572 61.92 -27.74 -24.02
N ILE A 573 60.65 -27.83 -24.36
CA ILE A 573 60.13 -27.49 -25.68
C ILE A 573 59.24 -26.24 -25.58
N THR A 574 59.38 -25.35 -26.54
CA THR A 574 58.57 -24.14 -26.68
C THR A 574 58.04 -24.08 -28.09
N ASP A 575 56.73 -23.95 -28.25
CA ASP A 575 56.14 -23.64 -29.56
C ASP A 575 56.40 -22.17 -29.90
N GLU A 576 56.97 -21.88 -31.07
CA GLU A 576 57.42 -20.53 -31.47
C GLU A 576 56.28 -19.69 -32.09
N GLY A 577 55.02 -19.99 -31.75
CA GLY A 577 53.84 -19.35 -32.34
C GLY A 577 53.44 -20.00 -33.66
N SER A 578 53.53 -21.33 -33.72
CA SER A 578 53.26 -22.08 -34.93
C SER A 578 51.78 -22.05 -35.30
N THR A 579 51.49 -22.13 -36.60
CA THR A 579 50.11 -22.05 -37.11
C THR A 579 49.27 -23.26 -36.74
N ASN A 580 49.89 -24.44 -36.67
CA ASN A 580 49.19 -25.71 -36.42
C ASN A 580 49.40 -26.25 -34.99
N GLY A 581 50.24 -25.58 -34.19
CA GLY A 581 50.56 -25.95 -32.82
C GLY A 581 51.49 -27.17 -32.73
N THR A 582 52.29 -27.19 -31.67
CA THR A 582 53.09 -28.35 -31.27
C THR A 582 52.30 -29.20 -30.27
N ARG A 583 52.35 -30.53 -30.40
CA ARG A 583 51.80 -31.47 -29.41
C ARG A 583 52.90 -32.32 -28.81
N VAL A 584 52.83 -32.56 -27.50
CA VAL A 584 53.74 -33.45 -26.75
C VAL A 584 52.90 -34.56 -26.12
N ASN A 585 53.22 -35.81 -26.44
CA ASN A 585 52.47 -37.01 -26.03
C ASN A 585 50.96 -36.91 -26.31
N GLY A 586 50.59 -36.32 -27.46
CA GLY A 586 49.21 -36.12 -27.89
C GLY A 586 48.53 -34.87 -27.32
N MET A 587 49.15 -34.16 -26.36
CA MET A 587 48.60 -32.95 -25.75
C MET A 587 49.19 -31.67 -26.39
N PRO A 588 48.38 -30.70 -26.85
CA PRO A 588 48.90 -29.44 -27.37
C PRO A 588 49.59 -28.63 -26.27
N ILE A 589 50.73 -28.00 -26.60
CA ILE A 589 51.42 -27.08 -25.69
C ILE A 589 51.05 -25.62 -26.02
N PRO A 590 50.95 -24.72 -25.02
CA PRO A 590 50.68 -23.30 -25.28
C PRO A 590 51.81 -22.62 -26.06
N PRO A 591 51.52 -21.73 -27.03
CA PRO A 591 52.55 -21.00 -27.77
C PRO A 591 53.37 -20.10 -26.84
N HIS A 592 54.66 -19.98 -27.13
CA HIS A 592 55.67 -19.21 -26.39
C HIS A 592 55.84 -19.60 -24.90
N GLN A 593 55.28 -20.73 -24.46
CA GLN A 593 55.46 -21.25 -23.11
C GLN A 593 56.40 -22.45 -23.11
N ARG A 594 57.38 -22.43 -22.20
CA ARG A 594 58.34 -23.54 -22.02
C ARG A 594 57.64 -24.71 -21.31
N VAL A 595 57.66 -25.88 -21.93
CA VAL A 595 57.11 -27.13 -21.37
C VAL A 595 58.23 -28.16 -21.20
N LEU A 596 58.28 -28.84 -20.05
CA LEU A 596 59.28 -29.88 -19.78
C LEU A 596 59.03 -31.11 -20.67
N LEU A 597 60.07 -31.56 -21.38
CA LEU A 597 60.04 -32.71 -22.29
C LEU A 597 60.65 -33.94 -21.60
N GLN A 598 59.80 -34.91 -21.25
CA GLN A 598 60.22 -36.15 -20.61
C GLN A 598 61.02 -37.05 -21.57
N PRO A 599 61.91 -37.95 -21.07
CA PRO A 599 62.56 -38.95 -21.92
C PRO A 599 61.53 -39.79 -22.68
N ASP A 600 61.83 -40.16 -23.93
CA ASP A 600 60.95 -40.93 -24.83
C ASP A 600 59.65 -40.22 -25.24
N ALA A 601 59.47 -38.94 -24.88
CA ALA A 601 58.31 -38.15 -25.27
C ALA A 601 58.18 -38.02 -26.79
N MET A 602 56.94 -38.10 -27.25
CA MET A 602 56.53 -37.96 -28.65
C MET A 602 56.15 -36.51 -28.92
N ILE A 603 56.78 -35.89 -29.90
CA ILE A 603 56.47 -34.55 -30.39
C ILE A 603 55.76 -34.71 -31.72
N GLU A 604 54.58 -34.11 -31.87
CA GLU A 604 53.82 -34.09 -33.13
C GLU A 604 53.71 -32.66 -33.63
N VAL A 605 54.09 -32.46 -34.90
CA VAL A 605 54.12 -31.18 -35.58
C VAL A 605 53.72 -31.40 -37.03
N GLY A 606 52.62 -30.77 -37.47
CA GLY A 606 52.06 -31.02 -38.80
C GLY A 606 51.72 -32.51 -38.99
N GLN A 607 52.30 -33.13 -40.02
CA GLN A 607 52.23 -34.56 -40.32
C GLN A 607 53.44 -35.35 -39.80
N THR A 608 54.36 -34.69 -39.09
CA THR A 608 55.62 -35.26 -38.64
C THR A 608 55.56 -35.63 -37.15
N ARG A 609 56.04 -36.83 -36.81
CA ARG A 609 56.19 -37.30 -35.42
C ARG A 609 57.66 -37.54 -35.10
N LEU A 610 58.12 -36.96 -34.00
CA LEU A 610 59.48 -37.09 -33.49
C LEU A 610 59.45 -37.69 -32.09
N GLN A 611 60.50 -38.43 -31.72
CA GLN A 611 60.67 -38.96 -30.37
C GLN A 611 61.99 -38.47 -29.76
N LEU A 612 61.94 -37.97 -28.53
CA LEU A 612 63.14 -37.64 -27.77
C LEU A 612 63.82 -38.90 -27.22
N LYS A 613 65.05 -39.18 -27.65
CA LYS A 613 65.91 -40.22 -27.07
C LYS A 613 67.09 -39.58 -26.36
N ARG A 614 67.31 -39.90 -25.08
CA ARG A 614 68.54 -39.53 -24.39
C ARG A 614 69.69 -40.42 -24.85
N LEU A 615 70.87 -39.84 -25.03
CA LEU A 615 72.08 -40.60 -25.32
C LEU A 615 72.81 -40.84 -23.99
N GLY A 616 72.58 -42.00 -23.37
CA GLY A 616 73.24 -42.41 -22.12
C GLY A 616 72.27 -42.79 -21.00
N GLY A 617 72.04 -44.09 -20.82
CA GLY A 617 71.27 -44.72 -19.74
C GLY A 617 71.14 -46.22 -20.01
N ALA A 618 71.58 -47.06 -19.07
CA ALA A 618 71.86 -48.49 -19.28
C ALA A 618 70.65 -49.36 -19.69
N THR A 619 70.95 -50.40 -20.48
CA THR A 619 70.10 -51.44 -21.06
C THR A 619 69.26 -52.28 -20.09
N ARG A 620 68.01 -52.62 -20.46
CA ARG A 620 67.44 -53.97 -20.24
C ARG A 620 66.43 -54.34 -21.35
N ARG A 621 66.51 -55.60 -21.78
CA ARG A 621 65.99 -56.22 -23.01
C ARG A 621 64.46 -56.40 -23.10
N LEU A 622 63.99 -56.28 -24.35
CA LEU A 622 62.97 -57.03 -25.11
C LEU A 622 61.92 -57.91 -24.39
N GLY A 623 60.65 -57.74 -24.80
CA GLY A 623 59.72 -58.87 -24.94
C GLY A 623 58.21 -58.53 -24.97
N SER A 624 57.67 -58.36 -26.20
CA SER A 624 56.31 -58.72 -26.70
C SER A 624 55.08 -58.04 -26.05
N GLN A 625 54.05 -57.53 -26.76
CA GLN A 625 53.48 -57.81 -28.08
C GLN A 625 52.56 -56.62 -28.48
N ALA A 626 52.33 -56.45 -29.79
CA ALA A 626 51.57 -55.38 -30.47
C ALA A 626 50.05 -55.72 -30.59
N PRO A 627 49.21 -55.04 -31.40
CA PRO A 627 48.81 -53.61 -31.46
C PRO A 627 47.27 -53.45 -31.68
N SER A 628 46.84 -52.26 -32.18
CA SER A 628 45.67 -52.00 -33.07
C SER A 628 44.52 -51.22 -32.38
N GLU A 629 44.38 -49.90 -32.64
CA GLU A 629 43.53 -49.26 -33.70
C GLU A 629 42.04 -49.21 -33.29
N ALA A 630 41.19 -48.27 -33.67
CA ALA A 630 41.23 -47.02 -34.42
C ALA A 630 39.88 -46.30 -34.15
N SER A 631 39.82 -44.99 -34.37
CA SER A 631 38.56 -44.23 -34.60
C SER A 631 37.94 -44.64 -35.96
N PRO A 632 36.67 -44.30 -36.32
CA PRO A 632 36.29 -42.91 -36.65
C PRO A 632 34.80 -42.50 -36.48
N GLN A 633 34.58 -41.19 -36.55
CA GLN A 633 33.35 -40.42 -36.86
C GLN A 633 32.77 -40.75 -38.27
N PRO A 634 31.57 -40.28 -38.75
CA PRO A 634 31.04 -38.89 -38.65
C PRO A 634 29.49 -38.67 -38.66
N THR A 635 29.14 -37.38 -38.66
CA THR A 635 27.91 -36.53 -38.72
C THR A 635 26.93 -36.73 -39.92
N PRO A 636 25.89 -35.88 -40.26
CA PRO A 636 25.07 -34.84 -39.55
C PRO A 636 23.53 -34.80 -39.91
N SER A 637 22.80 -33.80 -39.35
CA SER A 637 21.74 -32.93 -39.99
C SER A 637 20.25 -33.01 -39.57
N SER A 638 19.83 -32.02 -38.75
CA SER A 638 18.66 -31.08 -38.81
C SER A 638 17.21 -31.42 -39.23
N MET A 639 16.28 -30.90 -38.40
CA MET A 639 14.91 -30.35 -38.61
C MET A 639 13.66 -31.26 -38.74
N SER A 640 12.70 -31.09 -37.81
CA SER A 640 11.28 -30.62 -38.01
C SER A 640 10.33 -31.09 -36.87
N ALA A 641 9.45 -30.19 -36.39
CA ALA A 641 8.39 -30.42 -35.37
C ALA A 641 7.08 -30.99 -36.01
N PRO A 642 5.87 -31.08 -35.39
CA PRO A 642 5.42 -30.94 -33.97
C PRO A 642 4.33 -31.97 -33.49
N THR A 643 3.83 -31.79 -32.24
CA THR A 643 2.46 -32.12 -31.70
C THR A 643 2.16 -33.50 -31.08
N GLN A 644 1.87 -33.56 -29.77
CA GLN A 644 0.55 -33.82 -29.14
C GLN A 644 0.63 -34.38 -27.69
N ARG A 645 0.15 -33.56 -26.74
CA ARG A 645 -0.94 -33.78 -25.75
C ARG A 645 -1.13 -35.10 -24.96
N VAL A 646 -1.29 -34.88 -23.65
CA VAL A 646 -2.28 -35.43 -22.67
C VAL A 646 -1.84 -36.53 -21.69
N GLY A 647 -2.11 -36.28 -20.40
CA GLY A 647 -2.41 -37.29 -19.37
C GLY A 647 -1.64 -37.07 -18.06
N SER A 648 -2.02 -36.14 -17.17
CA SER A 648 -2.93 -36.35 -16.02
C SER A 648 -2.60 -37.56 -15.13
N GLN A 649 -2.17 -37.33 -13.89
CA GLN A 649 -2.85 -37.80 -12.67
C GLN A 649 -2.13 -37.35 -11.40
N ALA A 650 -2.89 -36.63 -10.57
CA ALA A 650 -2.66 -36.48 -9.14
C ALA A 650 -3.54 -37.48 -8.37
N PHE A 651 -3.18 -37.70 -7.10
CA PHE A 651 -3.83 -38.42 -6.00
C PHE A 651 -3.22 -39.77 -5.59
N PHE A 652 -2.47 -39.77 -4.47
CA PHE A 652 -2.87 -40.37 -3.19
C PHE A 652 -1.73 -40.25 -2.17
N GLN A 653 -1.94 -39.55 -1.04
CA GLN A 653 -1.59 -40.08 0.27
C GLN A 653 -2.23 -39.26 1.40
N ALA A 654 -2.94 -39.99 2.27
CA ALA A 654 -3.52 -39.56 3.52
C ALA A 654 -2.68 -40.09 4.68
N SER A 655 -2.54 -39.29 5.74
CA SER A 655 -2.22 -39.65 7.13
C SER A 655 -1.92 -38.32 7.85
N SER A 656 -2.27 -38.03 9.09
CA SER A 656 -3.00 -38.68 10.18
C SER A 656 -2.81 -37.74 11.37
N GLN A 657 -3.85 -37.37 12.11
CA GLN A 657 -3.78 -37.17 13.57
C GLN A 657 -5.18 -36.84 14.09
N GLY A 658 -5.72 -37.78 14.86
CA GLY A 658 -6.79 -37.48 15.80
C GLY A 658 -6.20 -37.00 17.11
N ASP A 659 -6.99 -36.28 17.89
CA ASP A 659 -7.11 -36.61 19.30
C ASP A 659 -8.52 -36.31 19.78
N SER A 660 -9.00 -37.26 20.58
CA SER A 660 -10.32 -37.46 21.12
C SER A 660 -10.46 -36.83 22.50
N ARG A 661 -11.61 -36.23 22.80
CA ARG A 661 -12.17 -36.28 24.16
C ARG A 661 -13.66 -36.58 24.12
N ASP A 662 -13.93 -37.76 24.63
CA ASP A 662 -15.22 -38.39 24.89
C ASP A 662 -15.77 -37.88 26.24
N ARG A 663 -17.06 -37.57 26.30
CA ARG A 663 -17.83 -37.66 27.54
C ARG A 663 -19.29 -37.98 27.23
N SER A 664 -19.67 -39.17 27.68
CA SER A 664 -20.94 -39.86 27.56
C SER A 664 -21.88 -39.50 28.72
N GLN A 665 -23.19 -39.41 28.43
CA GLN A 665 -24.36 -39.68 29.28
C GLN A 665 -25.59 -39.51 28.36
N ASP A 666 -26.15 -40.58 27.79
CA ASP A 666 -27.14 -41.52 28.34
C ASP A 666 -28.48 -40.86 28.76
N GLY A 667 -29.56 -41.35 28.15
CA GLY A 667 -30.92 -40.83 28.28
C GLY A 667 -31.78 -41.23 27.07
N SER A 668 -32.34 -42.44 27.13
CA SER A 668 -33.22 -43.05 26.12
C SER A 668 -34.67 -43.08 26.61
N GLN A 669 -35.62 -42.82 25.68
CA GLN A 669 -37.08 -43.10 25.65
C GLN A 669 -37.77 -41.94 24.90
N ASP A 670 -38.77 -42.08 24.03
CA ASP A 670 -39.55 -43.19 23.48
C ASP A 670 -40.21 -42.64 22.19
N GLY A 671 -40.54 -43.52 21.24
CA GLY A 671 -40.99 -43.15 19.90
C GLY A 671 -42.45 -42.74 19.81
N SER A 672 -42.77 -41.91 18.81
CA SER A 672 -44.01 -42.10 18.04
C SER A 672 -43.90 -41.47 16.66
N GLN A 673 -44.25 -42.27 15.65
CA GLN A 673 -44.35 -41.92 14.25
C GLN A 673 -45.67 -41.18 14.02
N ASP A 674 -45.67 -40.13 13.18
CA ASP A 674 -46.77 -40.00 12.23
C ASP A 674 -46.37 -39.28 10.93
N LYS A 675 -46.93 -39.78 9.83
CA LYS A 675 -46.74 -39.34 8.44
C LYS A 675 -47.89 -38.42 8.03
N ARG A 676 -47.60 -37.43 7.17
CA ARG A 676 -48.25 -37.09 5.86
C ARG A 676 -48.30 -35.57 5.61
N VAL A 677 -47.65 -35.10 4.54
CA VAL A 677 -48.20 -34.69 3.22
C VAL A 677 -48.84 -33.27 3.22
N PRO A 678 -48.44 -32.36 2.29
CA PRO A 678 -49.04 -31.04 2.13
C PRO A 678 -50.17 -31.03 1.07
N PRO A 679 -51.09 -30.05 1.06
CA PRO A 679 -52.02 -29.88 -0.05
C PRO A 679 -51.59 -28.75 -1.00
N SER A 680 -51.83 -29.01 -2.28
CA SER A 680 -51.89 -28.04 -3.38
C SER A 680 -53.34 -27.98 -3.90
N GLN A 681 -53.66 -26.88 -4.60
CA GLN A 681 -54.77 -26.64 -5.56
C GLN A 681 -55.92 -25.70 -5.11
N THR A 682 -55.83 -24.47 -5.62
CA THR A 682 -56.70 -23.84 -6.63
C THR A 682 -58.19 -24.23 -6.69
N ILE A 683 -59.09 -23.23 -6.70
CA ILE A 683 -60.06 -22.91 -7.79
C ILE A 683 -61.02 -21.79 -7.33
N GLN A 684 -61.27 -20.84 -8.25
CA GLN A 684 -62.54 -20.15 -8.62
C GLN A 684 -62.52 -18.62 -8.60
N GLY A 685 -62.49 -18.04 -9.82
CA GLY A 685 -62.96 -16.68 -10.09
C GLY A 685 -64.37 -16.69 -10.71
N PRO A 686 -65.05 -15.53 -10.79
CA PRO A 686 -66.22 -15.35 -11.66
C PRO A 686 -66.02 -14.23 -12.73
N PRO A 687 -66.94 -14.12 -13.70
CA PRO A 687 -66.64 -13.68 -15.06
C PRO A 687 -66.93 -12.20 -15.35
N GLY A 688 -66.37 -11.73 -16.46
CA GLY A 688 -66.45 -10.34 -16.91
C GLY A 688 -67.81 -9.88 -17.47
N ARG A 689 -67.92 -8.56 -17.60
CA ARG A 689 -68.93 -7.88 -18.43
C ARG A 689 -68.34 -6.61 -19.02
N SER A 690 -68.42 -6.49 -20.34
CA SER A 690 -68.08 -5.27 -21.09
C SER A 690 -69.28 -4.34 -21.23
N LYS A 691 -69.00 -3.02 -21.30
CA LYS A 691 -69.71 -1.92 -22.02
C LYS A 691 -68.96 -0.61 -21.68
N ARG A 692 -68.24 0.01 -22.63
CA ARG A 692 -68.65 1.08 -23.58
C ARG A 692 -68.96 2.43 -22.91
N GLU A 693 -68.22 3.46 -23.39
CA GLU A 693 -68.55 4.90 -23.52
C GLU A 693 -68.94 5.60 -22.20
N ASN A 694 -68.19 6.60 -21.70
CA ASN A 694 -67.89 7.89 -22.30
C ASN A 694 -66.75 8.58 -21.54
#